data_AF-A0A4S8YET8-F1
#
_entry.id   AF-A0A4S8YET8-F1
#
_cell.length_a   1.000
_cell.length_b   1.000
_cell.length_c   1.000
_cell.angle_alpha   90.00
_cell.angle_beta   90.00
_cell.angle_gamma   90.00
#
_symmetry.space_group_name_H-M   'P 1'
#
loop_
_entity.id
_entity.type
_entity.pdbx_description
1 polymer ?
#
loop_
_entity_poly.entity_id
_entity_poly.type
_entity_poly.pdbx_seq_one_letter_code
_entity_poly.pdbx_strand_id
1 'polypeptide(L)'
;MTELNASTNSDYDLSSSIDDGQGLRQGLTSYGDAHFSLSLRKVFIKAAGYSDDALSRPVIGIINTHSGFNPCHAQVPQLIEAVKRDVMLSGGLPIDFPTISLHKSFSTPTSMFLRNLMSMDTEEMIRAQPLDACVMIGGCDKTVPAQLMGGISSNKPVLPLVAGPMMPGSNKGVRIGACTDCRSNWAAFRAGAVDIEDISSVNEELAPTAGTCGVMGTASTMACITAALGMMPLQGASAPAVSAARLRVAEQTGKNAVAASLIKEKSRPQTVLSRESFLNAMIVLQAIGGSTNAVVHLMAIINRHPDVAGTMTLDTFDQIGRTTPLLVDLKPSGANYMTDFHNAGGMAALLTALRPLLHFDAKTVTGKTLGEELDSACFTPFPYTYEIIRPLEQPLYPHSALAVVMGNLAPNGAILKAAASKDRRLLIHSGPAVVFENTVDMAKRIDDPHLDVTERSVLVLKGVGPIGNPGMPEAGVIPIPRKLAAQGVQDMLRISDGRMSGTAGGTIILHVSPESAVAESVFGVVEDGDMIDFNLETRSLNPICWGSTCIYFILTYRILQRLCFSSSTLLVATITFTMSDEKQTHDPEAVQELPSPVDGKNVVSEKILQHSNDADDAMKAFAAVGEVIELDEETNKRLLRKIDWNIMPLLCVVYMLNFLDKTCISYASVMGLKKDLGLHGQQYSWLGSMFYFGYLIWEYPTNRLLQRLPLGKYSSFNVIAWGVTLTCFSTVASFQGALAVRFFLGLFEAAVTPGFALFTSQWYTAKEQGLRTGIWFSFNGWAQILGGLVAYGIARGTDAHEASIEPWKIVFLVTGLLTVVVGILFYFFMPDNQLNARFLTPDERLLAVERVRINQQGIGNKHFKMYQVKEALTDPLAWMFFFYALIADLPNGGLTNFFSLLIESFGYTAEQSLLYGTPAGAVEVVSLIACGWLGDRVGSRLLVSTSCLWLSILGVLLIVCLPDTMNVGKLIGYYLTGSAATCFVALLSLISSNVAGYTKKTTVAAMYLIGYCVGNIIGPQTFQAKDAPKYVPAEVTIIVCWGIAAFLVYAIYFYCRYQNKLKAQIRSQPGYVKLENQEFLDLTDKENPEFIYTL
;
A
#
# COMPACT_ATOMS: atom_id res chain seq x y z
N MET A 1 53.27 33.74 -1.07
CA MET A 1 52.40 34.03 -2.24
C MET A 1 52.76 33.21 -3.49
N THR A 2 53.89 32.50 -3.53
CA THR A 2 54.34 31.75 -4.72
C THR A 2 54.00 30.25 -4.71
N GLU A 3 53.55 29.65 -3.61
CA GLU A 3 53.21 28.22 -3.54
C GLU A 3 51.72 27.89 -3.77
N LEU A 4 50.80 28.85 -3.69
CA LEU A 4 49.35 28.62 -3.90
C LEU A 4 48.93 28.56 -5.38
N ASN A 5 49.78 29.03 -6.31
CA ASN A 5 49.49 28.97 -7.75
C ASN A 5 49.83 27.62 -8.41
N ALA A 6 50.46 26.69 -7.69
CA ALA A 6 50.84 25.39 -8.25
C ALA A 6 49.67 24.38 -8.29
N SER A 7 48.69 24.47 -7.38
CA SER A 7 47.64 23.44 -7.25
C SER A 7 46.49 23.56 -8.27
N THR A 8 46.29 24.70 -8.91
CA THR A 8 45.20 24.86 -9.89
C THR A 8 45.53 24.26 -11.25
N ASN A 9 46.83 24.09 -11.56
CA ASN A 9 47.28 23.50 -12.82
C ASN A 9 47.31 21.96 -12.78
N SER A 10 47.39 21.35 -11.59
CA SER A 10 47.37 19.89 -11.47
C SER A 10 46.02 19.27 -11.85
N ASP A 11 44.91 19.99 -11.74
CA ASP A 11 43.59 19.52 -12.21
C ASP A 11 43.58 19.19 -13.72
N TYR A 12 44.47 19.82 -14.49
CA TYR A 12 44.62 19.64 -15.94
C TYR A 12 45.82 18.76 -16.31
N ASP A 13 46.57 18.23 -15.33
CA ASP A 13 47.67 17.31 -15.56
C ASP A 13 47.13 15.89 -15.74
N LEU A 14 46.94 15.51 -17.00
CA LEU A 14 46.46 14.18 -17.42
C LEU A 14 47.41 13.03 -17.05
N SER A 15 48.63 13.32 -16.59
CA SER A 15 49.58 12.30 -16.12
C SER A 15 49.31 11.85 -14.68
N SER A 16 48.46 12.58 -13.94
CA SER A 16 48.11 12.33 -12.56
C SER A 16 46.60 12.12 -12.41
N SER A 17 46.18 11.17 -11.58
CA SER A 17 44.75 10.96 -11.30
C SER A 17 44.19 12.08 -10.41
N ILE A 18 42.95 12.49 -10.63
CA ILE A 18 42.27 13.45 -9.74
C ILE A 18 42.06 12.86 -8.35
N ASP A 19 42.45 13.63 -7.32
CA ASP A 19 42.13 13.36 -5.92
C ASP A 19 40.64 13.69 -5.64
N ASP A 20 39.83 12.64 -5.47
CA ASP A 20 38.39 12.71 -5.17
C ASP A 20 38.09 13.13 -3.72
N GLY A 21 39.10 13.55 -2.95
CA GLY A 21 38.99 13.77 -1.50
C GLY A 21 38.36 15.09 -1.05
N GLN A 22 38.26 16.12 -1.89
CA GLN A 22 37.86 17.48 -1.43
C GLN A 22 37.16 18.36 -2.47
N GLY A 23 36.19 19.15 -1.99
CA GLY A 23 35.47 20.16 -2.76
C GLY A 23 34.87 19.62 -4.06
N LEU A 24 35.01 20.39 -5.14
CA LEU A 24 34.49 20.06 -6.46
C LEU A 24 34.98 18.73 -7.06
N ARG A 25 36.10 18.20 -6.54
CA ARG A 25 36.68 16.95 -7.02
C ARG A 25 35.90 15.73 -6.54
N GLN A 26 35.10 15.87 -5.47
CA GLN A 26 34.29 14.81 -4.90
C GLN A 26 33.15 14.36 -5.83
N GLY A 27 32.98 13.04 -5.99
CA GLY A 27 31.82 12.42 -6.61
C GLY A 27 31.59 12.94 -8.03
N LEU A 28 32.62 12.88 -8.88
CA LEU A 28 32.52 13.33 -10.27
C LEU A 28 31.45 12.54 -11.04
N THR A 29 30.64 13.25 -11.80
CA THR A 29 29.69 12.64 -12.74
C THR A 29 30.48 11.86 -13.78
N SER A 30 30.12 10.60 -14.03
CA SER A 30 30.87 9.76 -14.97
C SER A 30 30.57 10.12 -16.43
N TYR A 31 31.46 10.88 -17.06
CA TYR A 31 31.52 11.07 -18.51
C TYR A 31 32.59 10.20 -19.18
N GLY A 32 33.12 9.19 -18.47
CA GLY A 32 34.20 8.32 -18.94
C GLY A 32 35.62 8.88 -18.77
N ASP A 33 35.76 10.16 -18.44
CA ASP A 33 37.03 10.85 -18.17
C ASP A 33 36.88 11.76 -16.94
N ALA A 34 37.65 11.50 -15.88
CA ALA A 34 37.60 12.27 -14.64
C ALA A 34 38.05 13.73 -14.83
N HIS A 35 39.10 13.98 -15.62
CA HIS A 35 39.59 15.33 -15.88
C HIS A 35 38.58 16.13 -16.69
N PHE A 36 37.98 15.51 -17.71
CA PHE A 36 36.88 16.13 -18.44
C PHE A 36 35.68 16.42 -17.52
N SER A 37 35.32 15.48 -16.64
CA SER A 37 34.20 15.63 -15.72
C SER A 37 34.41 16.78 -14.74
N LEU A 38 35.62 16.92 -14.17
CA LEU A 38 35.99 18.06 -13.32
C LEU A 38 36.03 19.37 -14.12
N SER A 39 36.62 19.36 -15.31
CA SER A 39 36.69 20.52 -16.21
C SER A 39 35.27 21.04 -16.53
N LEU A 40 34.36 20.14 -16.92
CA LEU A 40 32.97 20.48 -17.22
C LEU A 40 32.26 21.09 -16.02
N ARG A 41 32.42 20.47 -14.83
CA ARG A 41 31.87 21.01 -13.57
C ARG A 41 32.40 22.40 -13.26
N LYS A 42 33.70 22.64 -13.41
CA LYS A 42 34.35 23.95 -13.22
C LYS A 42 33.82 24.98 -14.23
N VAL A 43 33.63 24.61 -15.51
CA VAL A 43 33.07 25.50 -16.53
C VAL A 43 31.67 25.98 -16.14
N PHE A 44 30.78 25.08 -15.74
CA PHE A 44 29.41 25.45 -15.39
C PHE A 44 29.33 26.32 -14.14
N ILE A 45 30.08 26.01 -13.08
CA ILE A 45 30.05 26.82 -11.86
C ILE A 45 30.74 28.18 -12.06
N LYS A 46 31.75 28.29 -12.95
CA LYS A 46 32.34 29.58 -13.34
C LYS A 46 31.34 30.50 -14.03
N ALA A 47 30.30 29.97 -14.68
CA ALA A 47 29.22 30.79 -15.24
C ALA A 47 28.44 31.55 -14.14
N ALA A 48 28.50 31.10 -12.88
CA ALA A 48 27.96 31.81 -11.71
C ALA A 48 28.94 32.85 -11.12
N GLY A 49 30.13 33.04 -11.70
CA GLY A 49 31.10 34.08 -11.30
C GLY A 49 32.19 33.65 -10.32
N TYR A 50 32.39 32.35 -10.08
CA TYR A 50 33.44 31.86 -9.17
C TYR A 50 34.83 31.82 -9.82
N SER A 51 35.87 32.20 -9.07
CA SER A 51 37.28 32.09 -9.49
C SER A 51 37.88 30.72 -9.14
N ASP A 52 38.98 30.33 -9.78
CA ASP A 52 39.66 29.06 -9.44
C ASP A 52 40.15 29.01 -7.98
N ASP A 53 40.54 30.15 -7.39
CA ASP A 53 40.87 30.23 -5.96
C ASP A 53 39.68 29.81 -5.09
N ALA A 54 38.50 30.38 -5.34
CA ALA A 54 37.28 30.04 -4.60
C ALA A 54 36.92 28.56 -4.77
N LEU A 55 37.03 28.03 -6.00
CA LEU A 55 36.72 26.64 -6.31
C LEU A 55 37.72 25.62 -5.74
N SER A 56 38.88 26.09 -5.27
CA SER A 56 39.90 25.24 -4.63
C SER A 56 39.65 25.01 -3.13
N ARG A 57 38.77 25.80 -2.51
CA ARG A 57 38.46 25.77 -1.07
C ARG A 57 37.50 24.62 -0.71
N PRO A 58 37.43 24.22 0.58
CA PRO A 58 36.41 23.30 1.05
C PRO A 58 35.00 23.86 0.79
N VAL A 59 34.13 23.05 0.19
CA VAL A 59 32.74 23.40 -0.11
C VAL A 59 31.86 23.09 1.09
N ILE A 60 31.26 24.13 1.66
CA ILE A 60 30.30 24.02 2.76
C ILE A 60 28.90 24.21 2.19
N GLY A 61 28.13 23.11 2.15
CA GLY A 61 26.74 23.14 1.75
C GLY A 61 25.86 23.76 2.82
N ILE A 62 24.88 24.59 2.46
CA ILE A 62 23.94 25.20 3.38
C ILE A 62 22.52 24.85 2.94
N ILE A 63 21.83 24.01 3.71
CA ILE A 63 20.47 23.63 3.39
C ILE A 63 19.55 24.82 3.62
N ASN A 64 18.84 25.24 2.57
CA ASN A 64 17.84 26.29 2.59
C ASN A 64 16.43 25.69 2.72
N THR A 65 15.78 25.96 3.85
CA THR A 65 14.40 25.52 4.13
C THR A 65 13.41 26.69 4.17
N HIS A 66 13.75 27.85 3.62
CA HIS A 66 12.84 28.98 3.51
C HIS A 66 11.64 28.65 2.60
N SER A 67 10.45 29.14 2.97
CA SER A 67 9.24 29.04 2.15
C SER A 67 8.20 30.07 2.60
N GLY A 68 7.44 30.61 1.66
CA GLY A 68 6.29 31.48 1.97
C GLY A 68 5.19 30.80 2.78
N PHE A 69 5.10 29.46 2.70
CA PHE A 69 4.19 28.65 3.53
C PHE A 69 4.82 28.15 4.82
N ASN A 70 6.02 28.64 5.19
CA ASN A 70 6.69 28.24 6.43
C ASN A 70 7.15 29.45 7.25
N PRO A 71 6.22 30.08 8.01
CA PRO A 71 6.54 31.25 8.84
C PRO A 71 7.55 30.91 9.96
N CYS A 72 7.63 29.65 10.40
CA CYS A 72 8.66 29.23 11.35
C CYS A 72 10.09 29.44 10.81
N HIS A 73 10.25 29.47 9.49
CA HIS A 73 11.51 29.57 8.76
C HIS A 73 11.64 30.93 8.03
N ALA A 74 10.82 31.92 8.38
CA ALA A 74 10.83 33.23 7.73
C ALA A 74 12.22 33.91 7.78
N GLN A 75 13.00 33.67 8.83
CA GLN A 75 14.35 34.25 8.98
C GLN A 75 15.50 33.41 8.42
N VAL A 76 15.22 32.25 7.81
CA VAL A 76 16.27 31.42 7.20
C VAL A 76 17.17 32.19 6.22
N PRO A 77 16.68 33.11 5.37
CA PRO A 77 17.55 33.92 4.51
C PRO A 77 18.64 34.68 5.29
N GLN A 78 18.29 35.26 6.45
CA GLN A 78 19.25 35.97 7.31
C GLN A 78 20.27 35.02 7.95
N LEU A 79 19.85 33.81 8.29
CA LEU A 79 20.74 32.77 8.83
C LEU A 79 21.73 32.29 7.77
N ILE A 80 21.29 32.10 6.53
CA ILE A 80 22.16 31.73 5.41
C ILE A 80 23.26 32.78 5.23
N GLU A 81 22.91 34.06 5.22
CA GLU A 81 23.89 35.14 5.09
C GLU A 81 24.88 35.18 6.27
N ALA A 82 24.41 34.93 7.50
CA ALA A 82 25.28 34.83 8.67
C ALA A 82 26.23 33.62 8.60
N VAL A 83 25.76 32.46 8.14
CA VAL A 83 26.60 31.26 7.91
C VAL A 83 27.62 31.54 6.81
N LYS A 84 27.18 32.07 5.67
CA LYS A 84 28.04 32.42 4.52
C LYS A 84 29.20 33.32 4.94
N ARG A 85 28.91 34.34 5.77
CA ARG A 85 29.90 35.27 6.30
C ARG A 85 31.08 34.54 6.96
N ASP A 86 30.82 33.67 7.93
CA ASP A 86 31.92 32.99 8.63
C ASP A 86 32.57 31.91 7.77
N VAL A 87 31.81 31.16 6.97
CA VAL A 87 32.40 30.19 6.05
C VAL A 87 33.47 30.85 5.17
N MET A 88 33.19 32.04 4.63
CA MET A 88 34.16 32.81 3.85
C MET A 88 35.34 33.31 4.71
N LEU A 89 35.09 33.83 5.91
CA LEU A 89 36.14 34.30 6.85
C LEU A 89 37.08 33.17 7.28
N SER A 90 36.54 31.95 7.40
CA SER A 90 37.26 30.75 7.80
C SER A 90 37.90 30.01 6.62
N GLY A 91 37.77 30.51 5.38
CA GLY A 91 38.46 29.97 4.21
C GLY A 91 37.71 28.85 3.46
N GLY A 92 36.41 28.68 3.70
CA GLY A 92 35.54 27.79 2.92
C GLY A 92 34.80 28.51 1.78
N LEU A 93 34.15 27.72 0.93
CA LEU A 93 33.24 28.15 -0.12
C LEU A 93 31.80 27.80 0.29
N PRO A 94 30.95 28.76 0.66
CA PRO A 94 29.57 28.46 1.03
C PRO A 94 28.69 28.35 -0.22
N ILE A 95 27.92 27.26 -0.33
CA ILE A 95 26.94 27.04 -1.39
C ILE A 95 25.62 26.66 -0.73
N ASP A 96 24.60 27.51 -0.85
CA ASP A 96 23.26 27.16 -0.38
C ASP A 96 22.46 26.41 -1.46
N PHE A 97 21.65 25.45 -1.02
CA PHE A 97 20.79 24.64 -1.89
C PHE A 97 19.49 24.28 -1.16
N PRO A 98 18.36 24.13 -1.88
CA PRO A 98 17.07 23.86 -1.25
C PRO A 98 16.93 22.39 -0.85
N THR A 99 16.16 22.16 0.21
CA THR A 99 15.45 20.90 0.48
C THR A 99 13.98 21.21 0.74
N ILE A 100 13.11 20.19 0.76
CA ILE A 100 11.69 20.44 1.01
C ILE A 100 11.46 21.15 2.36
N SER A 101 10.59 22.15 2.36
CA SER A 101 10.25 22.92 3.56
C SER A 101 8.93 22.43 4.15
N LEU A 102 8.97 22.01 5.43
CA LEU A 102 7.80 21.44 6.12
C LEU A 102 7.29 22.40 7.21
N HIS A 103 6.06 22.90 7.06
CA HIS A 103 5.37 23.62 8.12
C HIS A 103 4.24 22.79 8.72
N LYS A 104 4.16 22.77 10.06
CA LYS A 104 3.22 21.92 10.79
C LYS A 104 1.75 22.12 10.38
N SER A 105 1.29 23.37 10.31
CA SER A 105 -0.12 23.69 10.07
C SER A 105 -0.51 23.77 8.59
N PHE A 106 0.47 23.80 7.68
CA PHE A 106 0.22 23.92 6.23
C PHE A 106 0.46 22.60 5.48
N SER A 107 0.78 21.51 6.17
CA SER A 107 1.00 20.19 5.57
C SER A 107 -0.17 19.24 5.86
N THR A 108 -0.86 18.81 4.80
CA THR A 108 -1.96 17.82 4.83
C THR A 108 -1.48 16.49 4.25
N PRO A 109 -1.84 15.32 4.82
CA PRO A 109 -2.68 15.11 6.00
C PRO A 109 -2.01 15.50 7.33
N THR A 110 -0.67 15.49 7.38
CA THR A 110 0.13 15.96 8.53
C THR A 110 1.59 16.07 8.13
N SER A 111 2.34 17.03 8.70
CA SER A 111 3.79 17.16 8.43
C SER A 111 4.62 15.94 8.82
N MET A 112 4.13 15.07 9.70
CA MET A 112 4.82 13.82 10.06
C MET A 112 4.88 12.82 8.89
N PHE A 113 3.86 12.83 8.01
CA PHE A 113 3.84 12.02 6.78
C PHE A 113 5.03 12.35 5.88
N LEU A 114 5.39 13.63 5.81
CA LEU A 114 6.47 14.16 4.97
C LEU A 114 7.86 14.12 5.62
N ARG A 115 7.97 13.79 6.93
CA ARG A 115 9.27 13.75 7.63
C ARG A 115 10.25 12.80 6.95
N ASN A 116 9.79 11.60 6.61
CA ASN A 116 10.65 10.60 5.97
C ASN A 116 11.07 11.02 4.57
N LEU A 117 10.17 11.69 3.82
CA LEU A 117 10.49 12.27 2.52
C LEU A 117 11.59 13.34 2.65
N MET A 118 11.47 14.25 3.61
CA MET A 118 12.52 15.27 3.85
C MET A 118 13.84 14.63 4.28
N SER A 119 13.80 13.52 5.02
CA SER A 119 15.00 12.78 5.38
C SER A 119 15.70 12.18 4.15
N MET A 120 14.94 11.58 3.21
CA MET A 120 15.50 11.05 1.96
C MET A 120 16.05 12.18 1.08
N ASP A 121 15.31 13.28 0.94
CA ASP A 121 15.76 14.46 0.21
C ASP A 121 17.07 15.03 0.79
N THR A 122 17.13 15.18 2.12
CA THR A 122 18.35 15.65 2.81
C THR A 122 19.52 14.69 2.61
N GLU A 123 19.30 13.38 2.74
CA GLU A 123 20.33 12.34 2.57
C GLU A 123 20.94 12.37 1.17
N GLU A 124 20.09 12.35 0.14
CA GLU A 124 20.54 12.30 -1.24
C GLU A 124 21.20 13.59 -1.67
N MET A 125 20.67 14.74 -1.26
CA MET A 125 21.27 16.04 -1.61
C MET A 125 22.64 16.23 -0.97
N ILE A 126 22.86 15.77 0.27
CA ILE A 126 24.19 15.81 0.91
C ILE A 126 25.16 14.85 0.21
N ARG A 127 24.70 13.66 -0.16
CA ARG A 127 25.55 12.62 -0.77
C ARG A 127 25.94 12.96 -2.21
N ALA A 128 24.99 13.39 -3.02
CA ALA A 128 25.16 13.62 -4.46
C ALA A 128 25.97 14.87 -4.79
N GLN A 129 25.96 15.88 -3.91
CA GLN A 129 26.68 17.14 -4.14
C GLN A 129 28.13 17.07 -3.63
N PRO A 130 29.05 17.85 -4.23
CA PRO A 130 30.48 17.87 -3.88
C PRO A 130 30.75 18.69 -2.60
N LEU A 131 30.10 18.30 -1.50
CA LEU A 131 30.16 18.96 -0.20
C LEU A 131 31.21 18.29 0.70
N ASP A 132 32.03 19.09 1.38
CA ASP A 132 32.97 18.64 2.41
C ASP A 132 32.34 18.61 3.81
N ALA A 133 31.42 19.53 4.07
CA ALA A 133 30.56 19.56 5.24
C ALA A 133 29.23 20.24 4.89
N CYS A 134 28.19 20.06 5.71
CA CYS A 134 26.89 20.64 5.46
C CYS A 134 26.27 21.27 6.72
N VAL A 135 25.85 22.53 6.63
CA VAL A 135 25.02 23.20 7.62
C VAL A 135 23.56 22.92 7.30
N MET A 136 22.87 22.25 8.23
CA MET A 136 21.48 21.82 8.04
C MET A 136 20.54 22.79 8.76
N ILE A 137 19.95 23.74 8.02
CA ILE A 137 19.04 24.72 8.60
C ILE A 137 17.64 24.11 8.75
N GLY A 138 17.20 23.95 9.99
CA GLY A 138 15.87 23.46 10.35
C GLY A 138 15.20 24.36 11.39
N GLY A 139 14.05 23.95 11.91
CA GLY A 139 13.37 24.65 12.99
C GLY A 139 12.02 24.03 13.29
N CYS A 140 11.08 24.15 12.36
CA CYS A 140 9.73 23.63 12.51
C CYS A 140 9.75 22.13 12.85
N ASP A 141 8.78 21.67 13.62
CA ASP A 141 8.79 20.41 14.38
C ASP A 141 9.52 19.22 13.75
N LYS A 142 9.27 18.95 12.46
CA LYS A 142 9.69 17.72 11.79
C LYS A 142 11.00 17.89 11.01
N THR A 143 11.46 19.12 10.79
CA THR A 143 12.61 19.38 9.91
C THR A 143 13.93 18.95 10.57
N VAL A 144 14.14 19.32 11.84
CA VAL A 144 15.35 18.95 12.60
C VAL A 144 15.53 17.42 12.68
N PRO A 145 14.53 16.63 13.11
CA PRO A 145 14.69 15.18 13.13
C PRO A 145 14.85 14.57 11.74
N ALA A 146 14.16 15.09 10.71
CA ALA A 146 14.34 14.61 9.33
C ALA A 146 15.78 14.84 8.83
N GLN A 147 16.34 16.02 9.09
CA GLN A 147 17.70 16.37 8.72
C GLN A 147 18.74 15.56 9.51
N LEU A 148 18.53 15.31 10.81
CA LEU A 148 19.40 14.42 11.57
C LEU A 148 19.38 12.99 11.00
N MET A 149 18.19 12.47 10.65
CA MET A 149 18.06 11.16 10.03
C MET A 149 18.83 11.07 8.69
N GLY A 150 18.63 12.03 7.78
CA GLY A 150 19.34 12.06 6.49
C GLY A 150 20.83 12.39 6.60
N GLY A 151 21.21 13.24 7.55
CA GLY A 151 22.60 13.59 7.84
C GLY A 151 23.40 12.40 8.35
N ILE A 152 22.85 11.62 9.29
CA ILE A 152 23.47 10.38 9.76
C ILE A 152 23.61 9.36 8.62
N SER A 153 22.58 9.20 7.79
CA SER A 153 22.59 8.23 6.68
C SER A 153 23.57 8.61 5.56
N SER A 154 23.69 9.90 5.22
CA SER A 154 24.70 10.38 4.25
C SER A 154 26.14 10.34 4.77
N ASN A 155 26.30 10.38 6.10
CA ASN A 155 27.55 10.28 6.85
C ASN A 155 28.69 11.21 6.37
N LYS A 156 28.34 12.40 5.86
CA LYS A 156 29.28 13.52 5.74
C LYS A 156 29.27 14.34 7.02
N PRO A 157 30.30 15.16 7.32
CA PRO A 157 30.24 16.10 8.42
C PRO A 157 29.02 17.02 8.30
N VAL A 158 28.13 17.00 9.29
CA VAL A 158 26.87 17.77 9.28
C VAL A 158 26.71 18.58 10.58
N LEU A 159 26.21 19.81 10.43
CA LEU A 159 26.05 20.76 11.53
C LEU A 159 24.62 21.32 11.52
N PRO A 160 23.74 20.80 12.39
CA PRO A 160 22.41 21.36 12.60
C PRO A 160 22.45 22.84 13.02
N LEU A 161 21.64 23.66 12.38
CA LEU A 161 21.34 25.04 12.75
C LEU A 161 19.83 25.21 12.84
N VAL A 162 19.32 25.53 14.03
CA VAL A 162 17.86 25.77 14.19
C VAL A 162 17.52 27.24 13.99
N ALA A 163 16.32 27.52 13.46
CA ALA A 163 15.80 28.87 13.26
C ALA A 163 15.64 29.65 14.58
N GLY A 164 15.26 28.95 15.65
CA GLY A 164 15.03 29.51 16.98
C GLY A 164 13.55 29.79 17.28
N PRO A 165 13.18 29.91 18.57
CA PRO A 165 11.82 30.13 19.01
C PRO A 165 11.35 31.58 18.79
N MET A 166 10.05 31.75 18.61
CA MET A 166 9.35 33.03 18.69
C MET A 166 9.46 33.62 20.10
N MET A 167 9.38 34.95 20.18
CA MET A 167 9.16 35.64 21.45
C MET A 167 7.65 35.69 21.75
N PRO A 168 7.25 35.66 23.04
CA PRO A 168 5.84 35.75 23.40
C PRO A 168 5.28 37.16 23.13
N GLY A 169 3.99 37.22 22.80
CA GLY A 169 3.22 38.46 22.63
C GLY A 169 2.50 38.88 23.91
N SER A 170 1.60 39.86 23.78
CA SER A 170 0.84 40.38 24.92
C SER A 170 -0.61 40.65 24.56
N ASN A 171 -1.54 40.08 25.32
CA ASN A 171 -2.95 40.44 25.25
C ASN A 171 -3.45 40.90 26.61
N LYS A 172 -4.04 42.11 26.69
CA LYS A 172 -4.52 42.75 27.93
C LYS A 172 -3.46 42.73 29.06
N GLY A 173 -2.19 42.88 28.71
CA GLY A 173 -1.06 42.84 29.66
C GLY A 173 -0.64 41.44 30.11
N VAL A 174 -1.30 40.38 29.64
CA VAL A 174 -0.94 38.98 29.89
C VAL A 174 -0.04 38.46 28.79
N ARG A 175 1.08 37.84 29.17
CA ARG A 175 2.03 37.25 28.24
C ARG A 175 1.47 35.98 27.62
N ILE A 176 1.30 35.96 26.30
CA ILE A 176 0.77 34.83 25.55
C ILE A 176 1.74 34.38 24.46
N GLY A 177 1.70 33.11 24.09
CA GLY A 177 2.54 32.60 23.00
C GLY A 177 1.89 31.46 22.24
N ALA A 178 2.43 31.23 21.04
CA ALA A 178 1.91 30.24 20.14
C ALA A 178 1.86 28.84 20.79
N CYS A 179 0.91 28.04 20.30
CA CYS A 179 0.78 26.62 20.57
C CYS A 179 0.07 26.31 21.91
N THR A 180 0.68 26.46 23.09
CA THR A 180 -0.01 26.14 24.37
C THR A 180 -1.16 27.10 24.67
N ASP A 181 -0.97 28.40 24.44
CA ASP A 181 -2.04 29.38 24.69
C ASP A 181 -3.08 29.39 23.58
N CYS A 182 -2.71 29.04 22.34
CA CYS A 182 -3.69 28.75 21.28
C CYS A 182 -4.71 27.72 21.77
N ARG A 183 -4.24 26.63 22.38
CA ARG A 183 -5.09 25.53 22.86
C ARG A 183 -5.91 25.93 24.08
N SER A 184 -5.29 26.60 25.04
CA SER A 184 -5.95 26.98 26.28
C SER A 184 -7.05 28.03 26.05
N ASN A 185 -6.77 29.05 25.23
CA ASN A 185 -7.77 30.05 24.86
C ASN A 185 -8.87 29.47 23.96
N TRP A 186 -8.52 28.59 23.01
CA TRP A 186 -9.54 27.91 22.19
C TRP A 186 -10.44 27.00 23.04
N ALA A 187 -9.89 26.30 24.03
CA ALA A 187 -10.68 25.51 24.97
C ALA A 187 -11.60 26.39 25.84
N ALA A 188 -11.11 27.54 26.31
CA ALA A 188 -11.90 28.50 27.07
C ALA A 188 -13.04 29.12 26.23
N PHE A 189 -12.76 29.46 24.97
CA PHE A 189 -13.77 29.90 24.00
C PHE A 189 -14.84 28.82 23.77
N ARG A 190 -14.41 27.56 23.54
CA ARG A 190 -15.34 26.43 23.42
C ARG A 190 -16.21 26.24 24.67
N ALA A 191 -15.67 26.49 25.86
CA ALA A 191 -16.40 26.42 27.12
C ALA A 191 -17.37 27.59 27.36
N GLY A 192 -17.35 28.64 26.52
CA GLY A 192 -18.12 29.87 26.70
C GLY A 192 -17.53 30.84 27.74
N ALA A 193 -16.28 30.64 28.16
CA ALA A 193 -15.59 31.50 29.11
C ALA A 193 -14.87 32.70 28.45
N VAL A 194 -14.72 32.67 27.12
CA VAL A 194 -14.11 33.73 26.29
C VAL A 194 -15.08 33.98 25.14
N ASP A 195 -15.32 35.25 24.78
CA ASP A 195 -16.19 35.65 23.68
C ASP A 195 -15.44 35.73 22.33
N ILE A 196 -16.15 36.09 21.26
CA ILE A 196 -15.60 36.08 19.90
C ILE A 196 -14.61 37.23 19.68
N GLU A 197 -14.86 38.38 20.29
CA GLU A 197 -13.97 39.55 20.27
C GLU A 197 -12.65 39.23 20.97
N ASP A 198 -12.70 38.58 22.13
CA ASP A 198 -11.52 38.23 22.91
C ASP A 198 -10.68 37.15 22.23
N ILE A 199 -11.29 36.08 21.67
CA ILE A 199 -10.51 35.05 20.97
C ILE A 199 -9.87 35.61 19.68
N SER A 200 -10.53 36.56 19.01
CA SER A 200 -9.96 37.28 17.86
C SER A 200 -8.77 38.14 18.29
N SER A 201 -8.89 38.90 19.39
CA SER A 201 -7.79 39.69 19.95
C SER A 201 -6.61 38.82 20.38
N VAL A 202 -6.85 37.64 20.94
CA VAL A 202 -5.79 36.67 21.25
C VAL A 202 -5.10 36.21 19.96
N ASN A 203 -5.83 35.98 18.87
CA ASN A 203 -5.27 35.46 17.62
C ASN A 203 -4.15 36.33 17.05
N GLU A 204 -4.34 37.65 17.05
CA GLU A 204 -3.36 38.63 16.54
C GLU A 204 -2.01 38.60 17.29
N GLU A 205 -2.01 38.19 18.56
CA GLU A 205 -0.86 38.32 19.47
C GLU A 205 -0.22 36.96 19.83
N LEU A 206 -0.76 35.83 19.35
CA LEU A 206 -0.23 34.50 19.65
C LEU A 206 1.13 34.24 18.97
N ALA A 207 1.37 34.80 17.79
CA ALA A 207 2.60 34.60 17.01
C ALA A 207 3.19 35.93 16.50
N PRO A 208 3.67 36.81 17.40
CA PRO A 208 4.03 38.19 17.06
C PRO A 208 5.37 38.32 16.32
N THR A 209 6.21 37.28 16.34
CA THR A 209 7.53 37.29 15.71
C THR A 209 7.74 36.06 14.83
N ALA A 210 8.72 36.11 13.93
CA ALA A 210 9.21 34.92 13.24
C ALA A 210 9.83 33.91 14.22
N GLY A 211 9.87 32.63 13.82
CA GLY A 211 10.50 31.54 14.59
C GLY A 211 9.57 30.37 14.88
N THR A 212 10.04 29.37 15.60
CA THR A 212 9.27 28.18 16.00
C THR A 212 8.44 28.43 17.26
N CYS A 213 7.55 27.51 17.67
CA CYS A 213 6.76 27.66 18.91
C CYS A 213 7.65 28.06 20.11
N GLY A 214 7.33 29.17 20.78
CA GLY A 214 8.08 29.71 21.92
C GLY A 214 7.94 28.95 23.25
N VAL A 215 7.41 27.74 23.23
CA VAL A 215 7.17 26.87 24.40
C VAL A 215 8.00 25.59 24.29
N MET A 216 7.93 24.69 25.28
CA MET A 216 8.58 23.36 25.21
C MET A 216 7.80 22.38 24.31
N GLY A 217 7.52 22.82 23.08
CA GLY A 217 6.92 22.04 22.01
C GLY A 217 7.93 21.13 21.30
N THR A 218 7.53 20.50 20.20
CA THR A 218 8.39 19.56 19.47
C THR A 218 9.63 20.25 18.87
N ALA A 219 9.48 21.42 18.25
CA ALA A 219 10.61 22.21 17.75
C ALA A 219 11.69 22.49 18.83
N SER A 220 11.30 23.08 19.96
CA SER A 220 12.22 23.39 21.07
C SER A 220 12.80 22.13 21.71
N THR A 221 11.98 21.08 21.89
CA THR A 221 12.44 19.79 22.40
C THR A 221 13.54 19.21 21.50
N MET A 222 13.32 19.19 20.18
CA MET A 222 14.32 18.66 19.24
C MET A 222 15.57 19.54 19.17
N ALA A 223 15.46 20.86 19.36
CA ALA A 223 16.62 21.74 19.47
C ALA A 223 17.46 21.43 20.72
N CYS A 224 16.84 21.27 21.89
CA CYS A 224 17.52 20.87 23.12
C CYS A 224 18.14 19.47 23.00
N ILE A 225 17.44 18.51 22.42
CA ILE A 225 17.96 17.17 22.12
C ILE A 225 19.18 17.24 21.20
N THR A 226 19.15 18.08 20.16
CA THR A 226 20.28 18.21 19.22
C THR A 226 21.52 18.77 19.92
N ALA A 227 21.36 19.70 20.85
CA ALA A 227 22.45 20.17 21.71
C ALA A 227 22.94 19.07 22.67
N ALA A 228 22.04 18.29 23.27
CA ALA A 228 22.38 17.19 24.17
C ALA A 228 23.10 16.02 23.47
N LEU A 229 22.78 15.78 22.20
CA LEU A 229 23.51 14.86 21.32
C LEU A 229 24.93 15.35 20.99
N GLY A 230 25.27 16.60 21.33
CA GLY A 230 26.57 17.20 21.00
C GLY A 230 26.67 17.69 19.55
N MET A 231 25.56 17.76 18.80
CA MET A 231 25.59 18.08 17.36
C MET A 231 25.50 19.59 17.07
N MET A 232 25.22 20.43 18.07
CA MET A 232 25.17 21.88 17.90
C MET A 232 25.68 22.64 19.13
N PRO A 233 26.11 23.91 18.99
CA PRO A 233 26.47 24.75 20.13
C PRO A 233 25.31 24.88 21.13
N LEU A 234 25.62 24.85 22.44
CA LEU A 234 24.60 24.84 23.51
C LEU A 234 23.61 26.01 23.44
N GLN A 235 24.10 27.23 23.18
CA GLN A 235 23.26 28.42 23.05
C GLN A 235 22.33 28.36 21.83
N GLY A 236 22.68 27.54 20.84
CA GLY A 236 21.91 27.39 19.60
C GLY A 236 20.55 26.74 19.81
N ALA A 237 20.32 26.00 20.90
CA ALA A 237 19.02 25.41 21.19
C ALA A 237 17.96 26.43 21.63
N SER A 238 18.36 27.52 22.30
CA SER A 238 17.42 28.43 22.98
C SER A 238 17.40 29.88 22.46
N ALA A 239 18.43 30.34 21.74
CA ALA A 239 18.50 31.72 21.25
C ALA A 239 17.25 32.10 20.42
N PRO A 240 16.48 33.15 20.78
CA PRO A 240 15.26 33.53 20.05
C PRO A 240 15.55 33.85 18.58
N ALA A 241 14.65 33.50 17.68
CA ALA A 241 14.85 33.64 16.23
C ALA A 241 15.28 35.07 15.87
N VAL A 242 14.50 36.05 16.31
CA VAL A 242 14.70 37.46 15.96
C VAL A 242 15.81 38.17 16.75
N SER A 243 16.58 37.43 17.55
CA SER A 243 17.67 38.00 18.36
C SER A 243 19.00 38.05 17.61
N ALA A 244 19.84 39.05 17.91
CA ALA A 244 21.21 39.08 17.40
C ALA A 244 22.05 37.86 17.85
N ALA A 245 21.69 37.24 18.98
CA ALA A 245 22.34 36.01 19.45
C ALA A 245 22.16 34.86 18.46
N ARG A 246 20.99 34.73 17.83
CA ARG A 246 20.73 33.70 16.81
C ARG A 246 21.62 33.86 15.57
N LEU A 247 21.85 35.10 15.12
CA LEU A 247 22.77 35.37 14.01
C LEU A 247 24.23 35.02 14.37
N ARG A 248 24.67 35.32 15.61
CA ARG A 248 26.00 34.91 16.08
C ARG A 248 26.15 33.39 16.19
N VAL A 249 25.09 32.68 16.59
CA VAL A 249 25.08 31.21 16.55
C VAL A 249 25.24 30.71 15.11
N ALA A 250 24.53 31.31 14.15
CA ALA A 250 24.65 30.93 12.74
C ALA A 250 26.07 31.16 12.19
N GLU A 251 26.68 32.30 12.52
CA GLU A 251 28.07 32.63 12.20
C GLU A 251 29.04 31.57 12.80
N GLN A 252 28.90 31.27 14.11
CA GLN A 252 29.69 30.24 14.78
C GLN A 252 29.49 28.83 14.18
N THR A 253 28.28 28.50 13.72
CA THR A 253 28.03 27.23 13.02
C THR A 253 28.75 27.17 11.68
N GLY A 254 28.83 28.29 10.94
CA GLY A 254 29.64 28.40 9.72
C GLY A 254 31.13 28.14 9.99
N LYS A 255 31.67 28.73 11.05
CA LYS A 255 33.04 28.48 11.53
C LYS A 255 33.29 27.01 11.81
N ASN A 256 32.39 26.41 12.58
CA ASN A 256 32.49 24.99 12.97
C ASN A 256 32.37 24.07 11.76
N ALA A 257 31.61 24.44 10.73
CA ALA A 257 31.46 23.64 9.51
C ALA A 257 32.76 23.58 8.71
N VAL A 258 33.46 24.72 8.59
CA VAL A 258 34.79 24.73 7.98
C VAL A 258 35.76 23.91 8.81
N ALA A 259 35.79 24.06 10.14
CA ALA A 259 36.64 23.24 11.00
C ALA A 259 36.38 21.72 10.84
N ALA A 260 35.11 21.31 10.81
CA ALA A 260 34.70 19.92 10.61
C ALA A 260 35.13 19.38 9.23
N SER A 261 35.11 20.22 8.20
CA SER A 261 35.56 19.87 6.84
C SER A 261 37.05 19.53 6.77
N LEU A 262 37.86 20.02 7.70
CA LEU A 262 39.31 19.76 7.78
C LEU A 262 39.63 18.45 8.55
N ILE A 263 38.70 17.95 9.35
CA ILE A 263 38.85 16.72 10.14
C ILE A 263 37.67 15.76 9.88
N LYS A 264 37.35 15.55 8.60
CA LYS A 264 36.13 14.86 8.12
C LYS A 264 35.85 13.56 8.87
N GLU A 265 36.81 12.65 8.90
CA GLU A 265 36.67 11.31 9.52
C GLU A 265 36.25 11.38 10.99
N LYS A 266 36.72 12.38 11.75
CA LYS A 266 36.40 12.56 13.16
C LYS A 266 35.11 13.35 13.41
N SER A 267 34.59 14.02 12.39
CA SER A 267 33.42 14.91 12.48
C SER A 267 32.18 14.32 11.80
N ARG A 268 32.27 13.09 11.28
CA ARG A 268 31.13 12.36 10.74
C ARG A 268 30.12 12.05 11.84
N PRO A 269 28.82 12.17 11.57
CA PRO A 269 27.80 11.93 12.59
C PRO A 269 27.83 10.51 13.14
N GLN A 270 28.18 9.49 12.34
CA GLN A 270 28.32 8.11 12.83
C GLN A 270 29.57 7.86 13.70
N THR A 271 30.52 8.81 13.72
CA THR A 271 31.72 8.75 14.55
C THR A 271 31.56 9.59 15.82
N VAL A 272 30.85 10.71 15.71
CA VAL A 272 30.59 11.63 16.83
C VAL A 272 29.51 11.06 17.76
N LEU A 273 28.43 10.52 17.20
CA LEU A 273 27.32 10.01 17.99
C LEU A 273 27.63 8.64 18.56
N SER A 274 27.35 8.47 19.85
CA SER A 274 27.49 7.20 20.55
C SER A 274 26.21 6.86 21.30
N ARG A 275 26.15 5.65 21.87
CA ARG A 275 25.03 5.23 22.74
C ARG A 275 24.82 6.22 23.89
N GLU A 276 25.91 6.67 24.51
CA GLU A 276 25.95 7.65 25.60
C GLU A 276 25.41 9.02 25.17
N SER A 277 25.66 9.40 23.92
CA SER A 277 25.09 10.63 23.34
C SER A 277 23.56 10.58 23.32
N PHE A 278 23.00 9.42 22.93
CA PHE A 278 21.56 9.20 22.94
C PHE A 278 20.98 9.08 24.36
N LEU A 279 21.70 8.50 25.31
CA LEU A 279 21.29 8.50 26.73
C LEU A 279 21.20 9.92 27.28
N ASN A 280 22.19 10.77 27.03
CA ASN A 280 22.18 12.19 27.40
C ASN A 280 20.96 12.91 26.79
N ALA A 281 20.63 12.64 25.52
CA ALA A 281 19.46 13.20 24.88
C ALA A 281 18.13 12.76 25.54
N MET A 282 18.02 11.50 26.00
CA MET A 282 16.85 11.01 26.72
C MET A 282 16.74 11.61 28.13
N ILE A 283 17.86 11.80 28.83
CA ILE A 283 17.91 12.50 30.13
C ILE A 283 17.40 13.93 29.95
N VAL A 284 17.92 14.65 28.95
CA VAL A 284 17.47 16.01 28.64
C VAL A 284 15.99 16.03 28.28
N LEU A 285 15.50 15.08 27.48
CA LEU A 285 14.07 14.96 27.14
C LEU A 285 13.18 14.89 28.39
N GLN A 286 13.57 14.09 29.39
CA GLN A 286 12.85 13.99 30.65
C GLN A 286 12.98 15.26 31.50
N ALA A 287 14.19 15.80 31.60
CA ALA A 287 14.49 16.99 32.41
C ALA A 287 13.82 18.28 31.94
N ILE A 288 13.55 18.38 30.64
CA ILE A 288 12.78 19.50 30.09
C ILE A 288 11.28 19.22 30.01
N GLY A 289 10.86 17.99 30.33
CA GLY A 289 9.47 17.55 30.14
C GLY A 289 9.06 17.74 28.69
N GLY A 290 9.87 17.26 27.76
CA GLY A 290 9.73 17.57 26.34
C GLY A 290 8.49 16.98 25.70
N SER A 291 8.41 17.16 24.38
CA SER A 291 7.33 16.64 23.53
C SER A 291 7.34 15.12 23.46
N THR A 292 6.18 14.47 23.52
CA THR A 292 6.05 13.00 23.27
C THR A 292 6.53 12.60 21.87
N ASN A 293 6.33 13.46 20.86
CA ASN A 293 6.89 13.26 19.51
C ASN A 293 8.41 13.02 19.48
N ALA A 294 9.15 13.52 20.47
CA ALA A 294 10.60 13.32 20.55
C ALA A 294 10.97 11.85 20.74
N VAL A 295 10.12 11.04 21.36
CA VAL A 295 10.33 9.58 21.47
C VAL A 295 10.35 8.95 20.07
N VAL A 296 9.34 9.26 19.24
CA VAL A 296 9.25 8.77 17.85
C VAL A 296 10.40 9.31 16.98
N HIS A 297 10.83 10.54 17.22
CA HIS A 297 11.96 11.14 16.50
C HIS A 297 13.30 10.53 16.90
N LEU A 298 13.59 10.39 18.20
CA LEU A 298 14.82 9.79 18.69
C LEU A 298 14.92 8.32 18.27
N MET A 299 13.85 7.53 18.39
CA MET A 299 13.86 6.14 17.91
C MET A 299 14.15 6.06 16.41
N ALA A 300 13.64 7.00 15.60
CA ALA A 300 13.96 7.04 14.17
C ALA A 300 15.42 7.45 13.91
N ILE A 301 15.95 8.43 14.65
CA ILE A 301 17.34 8.90 14.53
C ILE A 301 18.34 7.81 14.95
N ILE A 302 18.11 7.16 16.10
CA ILE A 302 18.94 6.08 16.64
C ILE A 302 19.05 4.95 15.60
N ASN A 303 17.94 4.57 14.98
CA ASN A 303 17.92 3.49 13.99
C ASN A 303 18.54 3.87 12.62
N ARG A 304 19.02 5.11 12.43
CA ARG A 304 19.90 5.45 11.30
C ARG A 304 21.38 5.22 11.60
N HIS A 305 21.76 5.09 12.87
CA HIS A 305 23.13 4.87 13.26
C HIS A 305 23.45 3.37 13.25
N PRO A 306 24.42 2.90 12.44
CA PRO A 306 24.67 1.46 12.27
C PRO A 306 25.02 0.76 13.58
N ASP A 307 25.85 1.38 14.43
CA ASP A 307 26.33 0.74 15.67
C ASP A 307 25.35 0.82 16.86
N VAL A 308 24.33 1.69 16.79
CA VAL A 308 23.39 1.92 17.91
C VAL A 308 21.99 1.42 17.57
N ALA A 309 21.66 1.23 16.29
CA ALA A 309 20.39 0.69 15.85
C ALA A 309 20.03 -0.61 16.59
N GLY A 310 18.79 -0.70 17.08
CA GLY A 310 18.29 -1.85 17.84
C GLY A 310 18.80 -1.98 19.29
N THR A 311 19.75 -1.15 19.76
CA THR A 311 20.31 -1.26 21.13
C THR A 311 19.48 -0.54 22.21
N MET A 312 18.51 0.28 21.81
CA MET A 312 17.66 1.07 22.71
C MET A 312 16.19 0.87 22.35
N THR A 313 15.33 0.78 23.35
CA THR A 313 13.89 0.50 23.20
C THR A 313 13.06 1.50 23.99
N LEU A 314 11.72 1.39 23.93
CA LEU A 314 10.84 2.19 24.80
C LEU A 314 11.13 1.94 26.29
N ASP A 315 11.53 0.73 26.66
CA ASP A 315 11.92 0.43 28.05
C ASP A 315 13.10 1.31 28.51
N THR A 316 14.06 1.58 27.62
CA THR A 316 15.17 2.50 27.92
C THR A 316 14.66 3.92 28.25
N PHE A 317 13.63 4.41 27.55
CA PHE A 317 13.02 5.71 27.86
C PHE A 317 12.31 5.71 29.22
N ASP A 318 11.63 4.62 29.60
CA ASP A 318 10.96 4.52 30.90
C ASP A 318 11.97 4.42 32.04
N GLN A 319 13.05 3.63 31.87
CA GLN A 319 14.13 3.52 32.86
C GLN A 319 14.77 4.87 33.16
N ILE A 320 15.13 5.64 32.13
CA ILE A 320 15.67 7.00 32.28
C ILE A 320 14.61 7.94 32.87
N GLY A 321 13.35 7.78 32.45
CA GLY A 321 12.23 8.52 33.03
C GLY A 321 12.12 8.33 34.53
N ARG A 322 12.28 7.11 35.04
CA ARG A 322 12.18 6.80 36.49
C ARG A 322 13.26 7.47 37.34
N THR A 323 14.41 7.81 36.76
CA THR A 323 15.54 8.40 37.48
C THR A 323 15.72 9.91 37.24
N THR A 324 15.06 10.46 36.21
CA THR A 324 15.28 11.84 35.79
C THR A 324 14.09 12.76 36.18
N PRO A 325 14.31 13.77 37.03
CA PRO A 325 13.27 14.74 37.41
C PRO A 325 13.03 15.79 36.30
N LEU A 326 11.84 16.41 36.30
CA LEU A 326 11.54 17.61 35.51
C LEU A 326 12.13 18.85 36.21
N LEU A 327 13.03 19.55 35.53
CA LEU A 327 13.70 20.73 36.05
C LEU A 327 13.26 22.03 35.41
N VAL A 328 12.84 22.00 34.14
CA VAL A 328 12.59 23.23 33.37
C VAL A 328 11.13 23.69 33.47
N ASP A 329 10.92 24.90 33.98
CA ASP A 329 9.61 25.53 34.16
C ASP A 329 9.14 26.22 32.87
N LEU A 330 8.73 25.42 31.89
CA LEU A 330 8.18 25.92 30.63
C LEU A 330 6.84 25.29 30.29
N LYS A 331 5.98 26.07 29.64
CA LYS A 331 4.73 25.55 29.06
C LYS A 331 5.04 24.36 28.13
N PRO A 332 4.23 23.28 28.14
CA PRO A 332 2.95 23.16 28.86
C PRO A 332 3.03 22.60 30.28
N SER A 333 4.20 22.16 30.76
CA SER A 333 4.36 21.58 32.11
C SER A 333 4.53 22.65 33.20
N GLY A 334 4.94 23.84 32.78
CA GLY A 334 5.23 25.00 33.62
C GLY A 334 4.56 26.29 33.09
N ALA A 335 5.04 27.44 33.53
CA ALA A 335 4.41 28.74 33.25
C ALA A 335 5.14 29.61 32.20
N ASN A 336 6.45 29.38 31.97
CA ASN A 336 7.30 30.29 31.21
C ASN A 336 7.55 29.85 29.75
N TYR A 337 8.32 30.65 29.00
CA TYR A 337 8.61 30.49 27.57
C TYR A 337 10.11 30.30 27.28
N MET A 338 10.45 29.84 26.08
CA MET A 338 11.83 29.58 25.67
C MET A 338 12.76 30.80 25.80
N THR A 339 12.22 32.02 25.68
CA THR A 339 12.96 33.25 25.97
C THR A 339 13.44 33.31 27.42
N ASP A 340 12.60 32.89 28.36
CA ASP A 340 12.96 32.83 29.78
C ASP A 340 14.03 31.76 30.02
N PHE A 341 13.90 30.60 29.38
CA PHE A 341 14.92 29.55 29.45
C PHE A 341 16.26 30.00 28.86
N HIS A 342 16.26 30.73 27.74
CA HIS A 342 17.48 31.33 27.21
C HIS A 342 18.10 32.32 28.20
N ASN A 343 17.30 33.22 28.76
CA ASN A 343 17.74 34.25 29.71
C ASN A 343 18.20 33.65 31.05
N ALA A 344 17.73 32.47 31.42
CA ALA A 344 18.16 31.72 32.60
C ALA A 344 19.50 30.98 32.41
N GLY A 345 20.09 31.02 31.21
CA GLY A 345 21.34 30.34 30.84
C GLY A 345 21.17 29.12 29.91
N GLY A 346 19.93 28.77 29.57
CA GLY A 346 19.59 27.77 28.54
C GLY A 346 20.20 26.40 28.79
N MET A 347 20.70 25.78 27.71
CA MET A 347 21.28 24.43 27.78
C MET A 347 22.55 24.35 28.64
N ALA A 348 23.36 25.42 28.71
CA ALA A 348 24.55 25.41 29.56
C ALA A 348 24.16 25.30 31.04
N ALA A 349 23.14 26.05 31.47
CA ALA A 349 22.58 25.97 32.81
C ALA A 349 21.96 24.59 33.10
N LEU A 350 21.11 24.11 32.18
CA LEU A 350 20.45 22.81 32.33
C LEU A 350 21.44 21.65 32.44
N LEU A 351 22.40 21.56 31.52
CA LEU A 351 23.38 20.47 31.54
C LEU A 351 24.32 20.56 32.75
N THR A 352 24.58 21.77 33.26
CA THR A 352 25.30 21.96 34.53
C THR A 352 24.51 21.38 35.70
N ALA A 353 23.20 21.64 35.78
CA ALA A 353 22.33 21.06 36.80
C ALA A 353 22.20 19.52 36.68
N LEU A 354 22.26 18.99 35.46
CA LEU A 354 22.15 17.56 35.18
C LEU A 354 23.48 16.79 35.27
N ARG A 355 24.61 17.45 35.57
CA ARG A 355 25.95 16.82 35.65
C ARG A 355 25.96 15.43 36.32
N PRO A 356 25.30 15.20 37.47
CA PRO A 356 25.32 13.88 38.13
C PRO A 356 24.71 12.73 37.30
N LEU A 357 23.92 13.04 36.28
CA LEU A 357 23.20 12.06 35.45
C LEU A 357 23.83 11.88 34.06
N LEU A 358 24.68 12.82 33.61
CA LEU A 358 25.18 12.87 32.24
C LEU A 358 26.43 12.00 32.03
N HIS A 359 26.56 11.49 30.82
CA HIS A 359 27.76 10.82 30.33
C HIS A 359 28.70 11.85 29.69
N PHE A 360 29.79 12.20 30.38
CA PHE A 360 30.68 13.29 29.97
C PHE A 360 31.60 12.97 28.81
N ASP A 361 31.95 11.70 28.61
CA ASP A 361 32.90 11.26 27.58
C ASP A 361 32.30 11.25 26.16
N ALA A 362 30.98 11.43 26.05
CA ALA A 362 30.28 11.55 24.77
C ALA A 362 30.90 12.67 23.92
N LYS A 363 31.23 12.37 22.67
CA LYS A 363 31.84 13.34 21.74
C LYS A 363 30.81 14.31 21.21
N THR A 364 31.30 15.49 20.84
CA THR A 364 30.51 16.55 20.20
C THR A 364 31.07 16.86 18.82
N VAL A 365 30.32 17.60 18.01
CA VAL A 365 30.69 17.98 16.64
C VAL A 365 31.96 18.84 16.56
N THR A 366 32.42 19.39 17.68
CA THR A 366 33.68 20.14 17.78
C THR A 366 34.90 19.21 17.96
N GLY A 367 34.68 17.91 18.21
CA GLY A 367 35.70 16.92 18.56
C GLY A 367 36.00 16.82 20.06
N LYS A 368 35.53 17.79 20.87
CA LYS A 368 35.60 17.76 22.34
C LYS A 368 34.56 16.83 22.94
N THR A 369 34.79 16.39 24.17
CA THR A 369 33.77 15.69 24.96
C THR A 369 32.73 16.67 25.50
N LEU A 370 31.54 16.18 25.86
CA LEU A 370 30.50 16.99 26.48
C LEU A 370 30.98 17.61 27.80
N GLY A 371 31.78 16.88 28.58
CA GLY A 371 32.41 17.41 29.79
C GLY A 371 33.31 18.62 29.50
N GLU A 372 34.20 18.51 28.51
CA GLU A 372 35.10 19.60 28.09
C GLU A 372 34.33 20.82 27.59
N GLU A 373 33.21 20.62 26.89
CA GLU A 373 32.33 21.72 26.43
C GLU A 373 31.66 22.44 27.60
N LEU A 374 31.17 21.69 28.61
CA LEU A 374 30.56 22.28 29.81
C LEU A 374 31.58 23.04 30.66
N ASP A 375 32.79 22.51 30.79
CA ASP A 375 33.87 23.17 31.51
C ASP A 375 34.34 24.43 30.76
N SER A 376 34.40 24.38 29.42
CA SER A 376 34.70 25.56 28.58
C SER A 376 33.61 26.63 28.67
N ALA A 377 32.35 26.26 28.84
CA ALA A 377 31.24 27.19 28.98
C ALA A 377 31.27 27.97 30.31
N CYS A 378 31.94 27.45 31.35
CA CYS A 378 32.13 28.10 32.66
C CYS A 378 30.84 28.72 33.25
N PHE A 379 29.68 28.08 33.04
CA PHE A 379 28.41 28.65 33.45
C PHE A 379 28.28 28.68 34.98
N THR A 380 27.95 29.85 35.52
CA THR A 380 27.63 30.04 36.95
C THR A 380 26.15 30.41 37.09
N PRO A 381 25.34 29.61 37.82
CA PRO A 381 23.94 29.94 38.07
C PRO A 381 23.78 31.29 38.79
N PHE A 382 22.69 32.00 38.49
CA PHE A 382 22.28 33.25 39.14
C PHE A 382 20.81 33.15 39.59
N PRO A 383 20.27 34.09 40.39
CA PRO A 383 18.94 33.92 41.00
C PRO A 383 17.83 33.54 40.00
N TYR A 384 17.75 34.22 38.86
CA TYR A 384 16.76 33.92 37.81
C TYR A 384 16.93 32.54 37.17
N THR A 385 18.14 31.94 37.20
CA THR A 385 18.35 30.56 36.75
C THR A 385 17.45 29.60 37.52
N TYR A 386 17.37 29.73 38.85
CA TYR A 386 16.61 28.81 39.69
C TYR A 386 15.08 28.98 39.60
N GLU A 387 14.62 30.13 39.09
CA GLU A 387 13.20 30.36 38.80
C GLU A 387 12.74 29.53 37.60
N ILE A 388 13.60 29.37 36.59
CA ILE A 388 13.26 28.69 35.33
C ILE A 388 13.82 27.26 35.25
N ILE A 389 14.97 26.99 35.87
CA ILE A 389 15.68 25.71 35.86
C ILE A 389 15.90 25.29 37.31
N ARG A 390 15.04 24.40 37.79
CA ARG A 390 15.05 23.93 39.17
C ARG A 390 16.30 23.09 39.48
N PRO A 391 16.81 23.14 40.72
CA PRO A 391 17.84 22.23 41.16
C PRO A 391 17.29 20.80 41.33
N LEU A 392 18.17 19.79 41.30
CA LEU A 392 17.80 18.37 41.42
C LEU A 392 17.08 18.05 42.74
N GLU A 393 17.39 18.80 43.80
CA GLU A 393 16.82 18.64 45.13
C GLU A 393 15.39 19.22 45.23
N GLN A 394 15.01 20.12 44.33
CA GLN A 394 13.70 20.78 44.33
C GLN A 394 13.05 20.85 42.94
N PRO A 395 12.85 19.70 42.28
CA PRO A 395 12.34 19.64 40.91
C PRO A 395 10.86 20.03 40.81
N LEU A 396 10.39 20.34 39.61
CA LEU A 396 8.96 20.59 39.35
C LEU A 396 8.14 19.30 39.42
N TYR A 397 8.73 18.20 38.96
CA TYR A 397 8.13 16.88 38.98
C TYR A 397 9.22 15.84 39.27
N PRO A 398 9.04 14.93 40.24
CA PRO A 398 10.14 14.16 40.81
C PRO A 398 10.78 13.16 39.85
N HIS A 399 10.00 12.55 38.95
CA HIS A 399 10.49 11.64 37.90
C HIS A 399 9.36 11.30 36.93
N SER A 400 9.69 10.65 35.81
CA SER A 400 8.76 10.14 34.81
C SER A 400 7.86 11.23 34.21
N ALA A 401 8.45 12.37 33.85
CA ALA A 401 7.74 13.44 33.18
C ALA A 401 7.07 12.95 31.88
N LEU A 402 7.78 12.09 31.14
CA LEU A 402 7.23 11.19 30.14
C LEU A 402 7.33 9.74 30.64
N ALA A 403 6.28 8.96 30.46
CA ALA A 403 6.21 7.56 30.87
C ALA A 403 5.77 6.68 29.70
N VAL A 404 6.31 5.46 29.66
CA VAL A 404 5.87 4.41 28.74
C VAL A 404 4.88 3.53 29.47
N VAL A 405 3.67 3.39 28.92
CA VAL A 405 2.61 2.55 29.48
C VAL A 405 2.40 1.36 28.57
N MET A 406 2.20 0.19 29.18
CA MET A 406 2.06 -1.10 28.54
C MET A 406 0.76 -1.75 29.00
N GLY A 407 0.30 -2.77 28.28
CA GLY A 407 -0.85 -3.57 28.69
C GLY A 407 -1.58 -4.11 27.49
N ASN A 408 -2.74 -4.73 27.72
CA ASN A 408 -3.50 -5.37 26.67
C ASN A 408 -3.91 -4.40 25.56
N LEU A 409 -4.23 -3.14 25.90
CA LEU A 409 -4.59 -2.12 24.91
C LEU A 409 -3.38 -1.59 24.12
N ALA A 410 -2.17 -1.68 24.68
CA ALA A 410 -0.95 -1.16 24.08
C ALA A 410 0.21 -2.16 24.28
N PRO A 411 0.16 -3.35 23.63
CA PRO A 411 1.14 -4.40 23.90
C PRO A 411 2.55 -4.05 23.40
N ASN A 412 2.66 -3.15 22.41
CA ASN A 412 3.94 -2.60 21.95
C ASN A 412 4.23 -1.21 22.56
N GLY A 413 3.45 -0.82 23.56
CA GLY A 413 3.60 0.41 24.32
C GLY A 413 2.80 1.60 23.80
N ALA A 414 2.62 2.56 24.71
CA ALA A 414 2.06 3.87 24.48
C ALA A 414 2.79 4.89 25.37
N ILE A 415 2.66 6.18 25.08
CA ILE A 415 3.38 7.25 25.78
C ILE A 415 2.40 8.22 26.44
N LEU A 416 2.67 8.58 27.68
CA LEU A 416 1.97 9.61 28.43
C LEU A 416 2.98 10.70 28.86
N LYS A 417 2.59 11.98 28.74
CA LYS A 417 3.32 13.08 29.39
C LYS A 417 2.72 13.36 30.76
N ALA A 418 3.11 12.57 31.76
CA ALA A 418 2.52 12.63 33.10
C ALA A 418 2.69 14.01 33.76
N ALA A 419 3.81 14.69 33.54
CA ALA A 419 4.04 16.02 34.12
C ALA A 419 2.98 17.05 33.72
N ALA A 420 2.37 16.92 32.53
CA ALA A 420 1.39 17.86 32.01
C ALA A 420 -0.07 17.52 32.39
N SER A 421 -0.30 16.48 33.21
CA SER A 421 -1.64 16.15 33.74
C SER A 421 -2.17 17.29 34.59
N LYS A 422 -3.37 17.81 34.29
CA LYS A 422 -4.00 18.88 35.07
C LYS A 422 -4.72 18.33 36.29
N ASP A 423 -5.29 17.14 36.18
CA ASP A 423 -5.79 16.37 37.33
C ASP A 423 -4.87 15.17 37.59
N ARG A 424 -4.27 15.12 38.79
CA ARG A 424 -3.36 14.03 39.18
C ARG A 424 -4.12 12.73 39.50
N ARG A 425 -5.40 12.81 39.86
CA ARG A 425 -6.24 11.63 40.12
C ARG A 425 -6.40 10.78 38.86
N LEU A 426 -6.35 11.40 37.67
CA LEU A 426 -6.45 10.69 36.39
C LEU A 426 -5.21 9.83 36.06
N LEU A 427 -4.12 9.94 36.82
CA LEU A 427 -2.94 9.07 36.66
C LEU A 427 -3.17 7.64 37.20
N ILE A 428 -4.25 7.45 37.97
CA ILE A 428 -4.78 6.15 38.38
C ILE A 428 -6.30 6.25 38.22
N HIS A 429 -6.83 5.79 37.08
CA HIS A 429 -8.22 6.01 36.71
C HIS A 429 -8.86 4.81 36.06
N SER A 430 -10.13 4.62 36.35
CA SER A 430 -10.97 3.61 35.72
C SER A 430 -12.32 4.22 35.32
N GLY A 431 -12.74 3.97 34.08
CA GLY A 431 -14.00 4.49 33.55
C GLY A 431 -14.44 3.86 32.23
N PRO A 432 -15.71 4.04 31.85
CA PRO A 432 -16.25 3.53 30.58
C PRO A 432 -15.70 4.31 29.39
N ALA A 433 -15.37 3.60 28.31
CA ALA A 433 -14.88 4.19 27.07
C ALA A 433 -15.98 4.93 26.30
N VAL A 434 -15.62 6.09 25.75
CA VAL A 434 -16.40 6.81 24.72
C VAL A 434 -15.52 6.88 23.49
N VAL A 435 -15.87 6.10 22.48
CA VAL A 435 -15.08 5.81 21.30
C VAL A 435 -15.49 6.71 20.14
N PHE A 436 -14.47 7.20 19.45
CA PHE A 436 -14.57 7.87 18.16
C PHE A 436 -13.74 7.08 17.15
N GLU A 437 -14.37 6.64 16.06
CA GLU A 437 -13.74 5.74 15.10
C GLU A 437 -12.64 6.42 14.27
N ASN A 438 -12.75 7.73 14.07
CA ASN A 438 -11.77 8.59 13.41
C ASN A 438 -12.06 10.08 13.70
N THR A 439 -11.25 10.98 13.14
CA THR A 439 -11.43 12.44 13.34
C THR A 439 -12.75 12.99 12.79
N VAL A 440 -13.30 12.39 11.74
CA VAL A 440 -14.60 12.80 11.15
C VAL A 440 -15.74 12.42 12.08
N ASP A 441 -15.71 11.22 12.65
CA ASP A 441 -16.68 10.76 13.65
C ASP A 441 -16.62 11.60 14.93
N MET A 442 -15.40 11.85 15.45
CA MET A 442 -15.20 12.73 16.60
C MET A 442 -15.78 14.13 16.38
N ALA A 443 -15.50 14.76 15.23
CA ALA A 443 -16.00 16.09 14.92
C ALA A 443 -17.54 16.16 14.87
N LYS A 444 -18.22 15.06 14.50
CA LYS A 444 -19.68 14.96 14.47
C LYS A 444 -20.29 14.74 15.86
N ARG A 445 -19.67 13.89 16.69
CA ARG A 445 -20.25 13.41 17.96
C ARG A 445 -19.81 14.17 19.20
N ILE A 446 -18.57 14.69 19.26
CA ILE A 446 -17.96 15.16 20.54
C ILE A 446 -18.77 16.27 21.24
N ASP A 447 -19.46 17.11 20.45
CA ASP A 447 -20.27 18.23 20.95
C ASP A 447 -21.78 18.00 20.79
N ASP A 448 -22.21 16.78 20.45
CA ASP A 448 -23.62 16.38 20.45
C ASP A 448 -24.18 16.44 21.88
N PRO A 449 -25.25 17.21 22.16
CA PRO A 449 -25.90 17.24 23.45
C PRO A 449 -26.27 15.85 23.98
N HIS A 450 -26.62 14.92 23.09
CA HIS A 450 -27.08 13.57 23.40
C HIS A 450 -25.95 12.52 23.57
N LEU A 451 -24.69 12.88 23.36
CA LEU A 451 -23.55 11.97 23.59
C LEU A 451 -23.54 11.50 25.04
N ASP A 452 -23.60 10.20 25.32
CA ASP A 452 -23.49 9.68 26.69
C ASP A 452 -22.03 9.77 27.18
N VAL A 453 -21.70 10.84 27.90
CA VAL A 453 -20.34 11.12 28.37
C VAL A 453 -20.38 11.88 29.69
N THR A 454 -19.54 11.48 30.63
CA THR A 454 -19.36 12.10 31.95
C THR A 454 -17.89 12.45 32.19
N GLU A 455 -17.59 13.23 33.23
CA GLU A 455 -16.19 13.53 33.62
C GLU A 455 -15.36 12.29 33.97
N ARG A 456 -16.03 11.17 34.30
CA ARG A 456 -15.37 9.88 34.64
C ARG A 456 -15.13 8.99 33.42
N SER A 457 -15.72 9.30 32.28
CA SER A 457 -15.54 8.54 31.04
C SER A 457 -14.12 8.65 30.50
N VAL A 458 -13.69 7.65 29.73
CA VAL A 458 -12.38 7.64 29.03
C VAL A 458 -12.62 7.90 27.55
N LEU A 459 -12.10 9.01 27.02
CA LEU A 459 -12.28 9.30 25.59
C LEU A 459 -11.24 8.53 24.76
N VAL A 460 -11.69 7.82 23.73
CA VAL A 460 -10.86 6.97 22.89
C VAL A 460 -10.99 7.42 21.43
N LEU A 461 -9.88 7.74 20.78
CA LEU A 461 -9.85 8.09 19.35
C LEU A 461 -9.00 7.08 18.58
N LYS A 462 -9.65 6.43 17.61
CA LYS A 462 -9.04 5.47 16.69
C LYS A 462 -8.76 6.09 15.32
N GLY A 463 -8.14 5.33 14.44
CA GLY A 463 -7.90 5.68 13.05
C GLY A 463 -6.95 6.87 12.85
N VAL A 464 -6.14 7.20 13.87
CA VAL A 464 -5.22 8.35 13.85
C VAL A 464 -3.75 7.96 13.96
N GLY A 465 -3.43 6.68 13.74
CA GLY A 465 -2.07 6.16 13.67
C GLY A 465 -1.34 6.41 12.34
N PRO A 466 -0.11 5.88 12.18
CA PRO A 466 0.68 5.99 10.95
C PRO A 466 0.00 5.48 9.67
N ILE A 467 -0.73 4.37 9.74
CA ILE A 467 -1.44 3.76 8.62
C ILE A 467 -2.86 4.31 8.55
N GLY A 468 -3.55 4.42 9.69
CA GLY A 468 -4.98 4.73 9.73
C GLY A 468 -5.38 6.08 9.15
N ASN A 469 -4.61 7.15 9.42
CA ASN A 469 -5.05 8.49 9.02
C ASN A 469 -4.74 8.90 7.58
N PRO A 470 -3.58 8.62 6.95
CA PRO A 470 -2.25 8.15 7.38
C PRO A 470 -1.31 9.24 7.94
N GLY A 471 -0.10 8.87 8.36
CA GLY A 471 0.95 9.79 8.80
C GLY A 471 0.88 10.22 10.26
N MET A 472 -0.02 9.65 11.06
CA MET A 472 -0.13 9.84 12.51
C MET A 472 -0.29 11.31 12.90
N PRO A 473 -1.44 11.98 12.66
CA PRO A 473 -1.65 13.40 12.95
C PRO A 473 -1.56 13.73 14.45
N GLU A 474 -1.47 15.03 14.76
CA GLU A 474 -1.55 15.52 16.15
C GLU A 474 -2.99 15.70 16.63
N ALA A 475 -3.86 14.79 16.20
CA ALA A 475 -5.29 14.75 16.54
C ALA A 475 -5.58 13.90 17.80
N GLY A 476 -4.56 13.23 18.36
CA GLY A 476 -4.70 12.42 19.57
C GLY A 476 -5.04 13.21 20.84
N VAL A 477 -4.91 14.53 20.78
CA VAL A 477 -5.45 15.48 21.75
C VAL A 477 -6.96 15.66 21.51
N ILE A 478 -7.74 14.71 21.99
CA ILE A 478 -9.20 14.78 21.96
C ILE A 478 -9.67 16.00 22.78
N PRO A 479 -10.49 16.91 22.22
CA PRO A 479 -11.01 18.04 22.96
C PRO A 479 -12.00 17.57 24.03
N ILE A 480 -12.09 18.31 25.14
CA ILE A 480 -13.13 18.07 26.13
C ILE A 480 -14.51 18.41 25.49
N PRO A 481 -15.54 17.55 25.64
CA PRO A 481 -16.89 17.84 25.18
C PRO A 481 -17.36 19.20 25.68
N ARG A 482 -17.90 20.05 24.80
CA ARG A 482 -18.29 21.42 25.15
C ARG A 482 -19.22 21.50 26.35
N LYS A 483 -20.17 20.57 26.46
CA LYS A 483 -21.12 20.52 27.59
C LYS A 483 -20.45 20.28 28.94
N LEU A 484 -19.35 19.51 28.98
CA LEU A 484 -18.57 19.27 30.19
C LEU A 484 -17.61 20.42 30.48
N ALA A 485 -17.01 20.99 29.42
CA ALA A 485 -16.14 22.16 29.55
C ALA A 485 -16.90 23.37 30.13
N ALA A 486 -18.14 23.60 29.70
CA ALA A 486 -19.03 24.64 30.24
C ALA A 486 -19.42 24.40 31.72
N GLN A 487 -19.35 23.15 32.19
CA GLN A 487 -19.54 22.76 33.60
C GLN A 487 -18.26 22.86 34.43
N GLY A 488 -17.14 23.28 33.82
CA GLY A 488 -15.86 23.46 34.49
C GLY A 488 -14.89 22.28 34.38
N VAL A 489 -15.22 21.21 33.65
CA VAL A 489 -14.31 20.07 33.44
C VAL A 489 -13.12 20.50 32.58
N GLN A 490 -11.91 20.43 33.13
CA GLN A 490 -10.67 20.88 32.47
C GLN A 490 -9.79 19.73 31.94
N ASP A 491 -10.00 18.50 32.43
CA ASP A 491 -9.17 17.34 32.10
C ASP A 491 -9.99 16.04 32.17
N MET A 492 -9.62 15.08 31.32
CA MET A 492 -10.19 13.73 31.25
C MET A 492 -9.12 12.77 30.75
N LEU A 493 -9.19 11.48 31.12
CA LEU A 493 -8.33 10.47 30.52
C LEU A 493 -8.69 10.30 29.04
N ARG A 494 -7.70 10.52 28.16
CA ARG A 494 -7.85 10.41 26.70
C ARG A 494 -6.82 9.47 26.13
N ILE A 495 -7.22 8.62 25.20
CA ILE A 495 -6.36 7.58 24.61
C ILE A 495 -6.48 7.63 23.09
N SER A 496 -5.35 7.60 22.39
CA SER A 496 -5.34 7.46 20.93
C SER A 496 -4.07 6.77 20.40
N ASP A 497 -4.19 6.19 19.22
CA ASP A 497 -3.05 5.73 18.41
C ASP A 497 -2.35 6.87 17.67
N GLY A 498 -2.82 8.11 17.86
CA GLY A 498 -2.28 9.32 17.25
C GLY A 498 -1.19 9.98 18.08
N ARG A 499 -0.84 11.19 17.68
CA ARG A 499 0.11 12.05 18.41
C ARG A 499 -0.60 13.25 19.02
N MET A 500 0.14 13.98 19.84
CA MET A 500 -0.22 15.34 20.22
C MET A 500 0.91 16.29 19.88
N SER A 501 0.58 17.58 19.77
CA SER A 501 1.62 18.61 19.78
C SER A 501 2.31 18.59 21.13
N GLY A 502 3.65 18.73 21.17
CA GLY A 502 4.39 18.82 22.44
C GLY A 502 3.93 19.94 23.39
N THR A 503 3.10 20.83 22.89
CA THR A 503 2.53 22.03 23.52
C THR A 503 1.20 21.79 24.22
N ALA A 504 0.64 20.58 24.12
CA ALA A 504 -0.60 20.22 24.79
C ALA A 504 -0.36 19.75 26.22
N GLY A 505 -1.36 19.98 27.08
CA GLY A 505 -1.43 19.46 28.45
C GLY A 505 -2.71 18.67 28.69
N GLY A 506 -2.75 17.97 29.82
CA GLY A 506 -3.80 17.06 30.27
C GLY A 506 -3.35 15.60 30.33
N THR A 507 -4.19 14.73 30.89
CA THR A 507 -3.94 13.28 30.98
C THR A 507 -4.24 12.59 29.64
N ILE A 508 -3.21 12.36 28.82
CA ILE A 508 -3.39 11.85 27.44
C ILE A 508 -2.37 10.76 27.12
N ILE A 509 -2.86 9.56 26.85
CA ILE A 509 -2.08 8.42 26.37
C ILE A 509 -2.10 8.42 24.84
N LEU A 510 -0.92 8.33 24.24
CA LEU A 510 -0.70 8.51 22.81
C LEU A 510 0.15 7.37 22.26
N HIS A 511 0.21 7.29 20.94
CA HIS A 511 1.10 6.35 20.24
C HIS A 511 0.79 4.89 20.59
N VAL A 512 -0.47 4.59 20.93
CA VAL A 512 -0.92 3.24 21.20
C VAL A 512 -0.52 2.34 20.04
N SER A 513 0.30 1.34 20.35
CA SER A 513 0.90 0.44 19.38
C SER A 513 0.61 -1.02 19.77
N PRO A 514 0.15 -1.87 18.83
CA PRO A 514 -0.23 -1.57 17.44
C PRO A 514 -1.38 -0.57 17.31
N GLU A 515 -1.34 0.29 16.29
CA GLU A 515 -2.41 1.26 16.01
C GLU A 515 -3.73 0.56 15.64
N SER A 516 -4.86 1.25 15.82
CA SER A 516 -6.20 0.67 15.60
C SER A 516 -6.49 0.24 14.16
N ALA A 517 -5.73 0.72 13.18
CA ALA A 517 -5.88 0.32 11.77
C ALA A 517 -5.25 -1.05 11.48
N VAL A 518 -4.37 -1.53 12.36
CA VAL A 518 -3.79 -2.88 12.26
C VAL A 518 -4.82 -3.90 12.75
N ALA A 519 -5.07 -4.94 11.94
CA ALA A 519 -6.14 -5.90 12.19
C ALA A 519 -6.00 -6.63 13.53
N GLU A 520 -4.77 -6.91 14.00
CA GLU A 520 -4.56 -7.57 15.30
C GLU A 520 -4.58 -6.60 16.50
N SER A 521 -4.81 -5.30 16.29
CA SER A 521 -4.77 -4.32 17.38
C SER A 521 -5.95 -4.47 18.33
N VAL A 522 -5.64 -4.74 19.60
CA VAL A 522 -6.63 -4.72 20.70
C VAL A 522 -7.26 -3.34 20.83
N PHE A 523 -6.49 -2.26 20.62
CA PHE A 523 -7.02 -0.90 20.62
C PHE A 523 -8.08 -0.67 19.52
N GLY A 524 -7.96 -1.38 18.39
CA GLY A 524 -8.92 -1.31 17.29
C GLY A 524 -10.34 -1.80 17.66
N VAL A 525 -10.47 -2.69 18.63
CA VAL A 525 -11.75 -3.35 18.97
C VAL A 525 -12.42 -2.81 20.24
N VAL A 526 -11.91 -1.72 20.81
CA VAL A 526 -12.55 -1.03 21.96
C VAL A 526 -13.89 -0.42 21.53
N GLU A 527 -14.97 -0.64 22.26
CA GLU A 527 -16.31 -0.09 21.96
C GLU A 527 -16.80 0.86 23.06
N ASP A 528 -17.82 1.65 22.74
CA ASP A 528 -18.52 2.48 23.74
C ASP A 528 -18.95 1.61 24.94
N GLY A 529 -18.66 2.06 26.16
CA GLY A 529 -18.99 1.37 27.40
C GLY A 529 -17.95 0.38 27.92
N ASP A 530 -16.94 0.00 27.13
CA ASP A 530 -15.86 -0.87 27.62
C ASP A 530 -15.11 -0.20 28.79
N MET A 531 -14.97 -0.90 29.91
CA MET A 531 -14.29 -0.36 31.09
C MET A 531 -12.77 -0.39 30.91
N ILE A 532 -12.13 0.78 30.90
CA ILE A 532 -10.67 0.92 30.77
C ILE A 532 -10.09 1.24 32.15
N ASP A 533 -9.05 0.49 32.54
CA ASP A 533 -8.24 0.70 33.73
C ASP A 533 -6.84 1.18 33.33
N PHE A 534 -6.45 2.33 33.87
CA PHE A 534 -5.14 2.92 33.68
C PHE A 534 -4.47 3.18 35.03
N ASN A 535 -3.24 2.72 35.18
CA ASN A 535 -2.43 3.00 36.36
C ASN A 535 -0.98 3.31 35.94
N LEU A 536 -0.55 4.54 36.23
CA LEU A 536 0.81 5.00 35.92
C LEU A 536 1.87 4.29 36.76
N GLU A 537 1.62 4.01 38.04
CA GLU A 537 2.64 3.42 38.94
C GLU A 537 3.05 2.03 38.46
N THR A 538 2.07 1.22 38.07
CA THR A 538 2.27 -0.13 37.51
C THR A 538 2.54 -0.13 36.01
N ARG A 539 2.52 1.03 35.35
CA ARG A 539 2.61 1.19 33.88
C ARG A 539 1.57 0.37 33.10
N SER A 540 0.38 0.16 33.67
CA SER A 540 -0.63 -0.73 33.11
C SER A 540 -1.78 0.02 32.42
N LEU A 541 -2.18 -0.47 31.25
CA LEU A 541 -3.31 0.01 30.47
C LEU A 541 -4.13 -1.17 29.92
N ASN A 542 -5.25 -1.50 30.56
CA ASN A 542 -6.01 -2.72 30.31
C ASN A 542 -7.52 -2.48 30.28
N PRO A 543 -8.30 -3.30 29.54
CA PRO A 543 -9.74 -3.39 29.74
C PRO A 543 -10.08 -4.28 30.95
N ILE A 544 -11.07 -3.91 31.76
CA ILE A 544 -11.40 -4.59 33.05
C ILE A 544 -12.09 -5.94 32.87
N CYS A 545 -12.97 -6.10 31.87
CA CYS A 545 -13.81 -7.30 31.72
C CYS A 545 -13.20 -8.41 30.85
N TRP A 546 -11.90 -8.32 30.59
CA TRP A 546 -11.22 -9.01 29.51
C TRP A 546 -10.20 -9.98 30.14
N GLY A 547 -10.69 -11.10 30.68
CA GLY A 547 -9.80 -12.21 31.09
C GLY A 547 -9.10 -12.79 29.86
N SER A 548 -7.88 -13.32 30.00
CA SER A 548 -7.03 -13.73 28.87
C SER A 548 -7.74 -14.60 27.82
N THR A 549 -8.69 -15.46 28.22
CA THR A 549 -9.50 -16.30 27.33
C THR A 549 -10.68 -15.57 26.67
N CYS A 550 -11.31 -14.60 27.35
CA CYS A 550 -12.39 -13.76 26.79
C CYS A 550 -11.85 -12.71 25.81
N ILE A 551 -10.62 -12.22 26.01
CA ILE A 551 -9.95 -11.30 25.09
C ILE A 551 -9.87 -11.91 23.71
N TYR A 552 -9.35 -13.13 23.57
CA TYR A 552 -9.23 -13.78 22.26
C TYR A 552 -10.58 -13.98 21.58
N PHE A 553 -11.64 -14.30 22.33
CA PHE A 553 -12.96 -14.53 21.76
C PHE A 553 -13.62 -13.23 21.28
N ILE A 554 -13.56 -12.17 22.09
CA ILE A 554 -14.09 -10.83 21.75
C ILE A 554 -13.23 -10.17 20.66
N LEU A 555 -11.89 -10.32 20.71
CA LEU A 555 -10.99 -9.88 19.63
C LEU A 555 -11.36 -10.58 18.34
N THR A 556 -11.44 -11.91 18.34
CA THR A 556 -11.70 -12.67 17.11
C THR A 556 -13.06 -12.27 16.52
N TYR A 557 -14.10 -12.15 17.35
CA TYR A 557 -15.42 -11.70 16.92
C TYR A 557 -15.42 -10.26 16.37
N ARG A 558 -14.82 -9.30 17.08
CA ARG A 558 -14.83 -7.88 16.69
C ARG A 558 -13.84 -7.57 15.54
N ILE A 559 -12.72 -8.27 15.45
CA ILE A 559 -11.79 -8.22 14.31
C ILE A 559 -12.48 -8.76 13.06
N LEU A 560 -13.21 -9.87 13.16
CA LEU A 560 -14.00 -10.41 12.05
C LEU A 560 -15.08 -9.42 11.58
N GLN A 561 -15.76 -8.70 12.50
CA GLN A 561 -16.69 -7.62 12.14
C GLN A 561 -16.01 -6.44 11.44
N ARG A 562 -14.84 -5.97 11.94
CA ARG A 562 -14.10 -4.86 11.31
C ARG A 562 -13.50 -5.21 9.94
N LEU A 563 -13.02 -6.43 9.76
CA LEU A 563 -12.54 -6.92 8.46
C LEU A 563 -13.66 -6.98 7.41
N CYS A 564 -14.88 -7.32 7.82
CA CYS A 564 -16.06 -7.26 6.95
C CYS A 564 -16.43 -5.83 6.50
N PHE A 565 -16.24 -4.80 7.36
CA PHE A 565 -16.58 -3.39 7.07
C PHE A 565 -15.47 -2.59 6.34
N SER A 566 -14.19 -2.88 6.59
CA SER A 566 -13.05 -2.22 5.93
C SER A 566 -13.03 -2.47 4.42
N SER A 567 -13.41 -3.70 4.02
CA SER A 567 -13.55 -4.14 2.63
C SER A 567 -14.57 -3.31 1.83
N SER A 568 -15.54 -2.68 2.51
CA SER A 568 -16.55 -1.79 1.93
C SER A 568 -16.03 -0.35 1.73
N THR A 569 -15.05 0.09 2.51
CA THR A 569 -14.64 1.50 2.62
C THR A 569 -13.48 1.85 1.69
N LEU A 570 -12.55 0.91 1.46
CA LEU A 570 -11.47 1.07 0.47
C LEU A 570 -12.03 1.28 -0.96
N LEU A 571 -13.23 0.76 -1.18
CA LEU A 571 -13.90 0.84 -2.45
C LEU A 571 -14.68 2.13 -2.65
N VAL A 572 -15.27 2.69 -1.58
CA VAL A 572 -15.82 4.05 -1.61
C VAL A 572 -14.70 5.05 -1.88
N ALA A 573 -13.52 4.93 -1.25
CA ALA A 573 -12.39 5.84 -1.50
C ALA A 573 -11.89 5.82 -2.96
N THR A 574 -11.97 4.68 -3.64
CA THR A 574 -11.61 4.54 -5.06
C THR A 574 -12.68 5.14 -5.98
N ILE A 575 -13.96 5.11 -5.55
CA ILE A 575 -15.08 5.78 -6.24
C ILE A 575 -15.06 7.30 -5.99
N THR A 576 -14.69 7.77 -4.80
CA THR A 576 -14.67 9.21 -4.49
C THR A 576 -13.51 9.95 -5.14
N PHE A 577 -12.37 9.28 -5.41
CA PHE A 577 -11.26 9.92 -6.16
C PHE A 577 -11.59 10.17 -7.65
N THR A 578 -12.70 9.64 -8.15
CA THR A 578 -13.28 9.99 -9.46
C THR A 578 -14.54 10.85 -9.36
N MET A 579 -14.98 11.20 -8.13
CA MET A 579 -16.20 11.96 -7.87
C MET A 579 -16.04 12.97 -6.73
N SER A 580 -15.09 13.92 -6.83
CA SER A 580 -15.26 15.23 -6.18
C SER A 580 -14.28 16.28 -6.72
N ASP A 581 -14.69 16.98 -7.78
CA ASP A 581 -14.69 18.44 -7.76
C ASP A 581 -15.75 18.93 -8.76
N GLU A 582 -16.91 19.30 -8.22
CA GLU A 582 -17.78 20.33 -8.77
C GLU A 582 -18.81 20.69 -7.68
N LYS A 583 -18.39 21.54 -6.74
CA LYS A 583 -19.33 22.36 -5.99
C LYS A 583 -19.86 23.41 -6.97
N GLN A 584 -21.17 23.43 -7.11
CA GLN A 584 -21.95 24.46 -7.79
C GLN A 584 -21.51 25.87 -7.35
N THR A 585 -20.69 26.52 -8.16
CA THR A 585 -20.66 27.97 -8.30
C THR A 585 -21.31 28.28 -9.64
N HIS A 586 -22.45 28.96 -9.60
CA HIS A 586 -23.06 29.55 -10.79
C HIS A 586 -22.09 30.57 -11.38
N ASP A 587 -21.38 30.20 -12.44
CA ASP A 587 -20.64 31.10 -13.31
C ASP A 587 -21.16 30.89 -14.75
N PRO A 588 -21.79 31.87 -15.41
CA PRO A 588 -22.51 31.66 -16.67
C PRO A 588 -21.62 31.47 -17.93
N GLU A 589 -20.30 31.41 -17.83
CA GLU A 589 -19.40 31.56 -19.00
C GLU A 589 -18.35 30.44 -19.19
N ALA A 590 -18.68 29.19 -18.85
CA ALA A 590 -17.85 28.03 -19.24
C ALA A 590 -18.67 26.95 -19.96
N VAL A 591 -19.33 27.35 -21.05
CA VAL A 591 -19.77 26.41 -22.08
C VAL A 591 -18.55 26.05 -22.90
N GLN A 592 -18.06 24.82 -22.77
CA GLN A 592 -17.17 24.24 -23.76
C GLN A 592 -17.97 24.19 -25.07
N GLU A 593 -17.61 25.06 -26.03
CA GLU A 593 -18.22 25.15 -27.35
C GLU A 593 -18.28 23.77 -28.01
N LEU A 594 -19.45 23.14 -27.95
CA LEU A 594 -19.88 22.20 -28.97
C LEU A 594 -20.09 23.02 -30.25
N PRO A 595 -19.62 22.56 -31.42
CA PRO A 595 -19.77 23.33 -32.64
C PRO A 595 -21.27 23.55 -32.92
N SER A 596 -21.62 24.82 -33.13
CA SER A 596 -22.96 25.25 -33.53
C SER A 596 -23.42 24.55 -34.81
N PRO A 597 -24.73 24.28 -34.97
CA PRO A 597 -25.26 23.58 -36.13
C PRO A 597 -25.13 24.47 -37.37
N VAL A 598 -24.15 24.17 -38.21
CA VAL A 598 -24.04 24.73 -39.56
C VAL A 598 -24.64 23.73 -40.54
N ASP A 599 -25.71 24.17 -41.19
CA ASP A 599 -26.29 23.66 -42.43
C ASP A 599 -26.53 22.14 -42.54
N GLY A 600 -27.74 21.72 -42.18
CA GLY A 600 -28.63 20.93 -43.07
C GLY A 600 -28.11 19.63 -43.72
N LYS A 601 -27.02 19.03 -43.25
CA LYS A 601 -26.52 17.72 -43.70
C LYS A 601 -26.24 16.85 -42.48
N ASN A 602 -26.81 15.65 -42.48
CA ASN A 602 -26.60 14.63 -41.45
C ASN A 602 -25.11 14.27 -41.40
N VAL A 603 -24.40 14.62 -40.31
CA VAL A 603 -22.96 14.36 -40.16
C VAL A 603 -22.71 13.24 -39.17
N VAL A 604 -22.24 12.10 -39.69
CA VAL A 604 -21.58 11.03 -38.94
C VAL A 604 -20.26 11.58 -38.39
N SER A 605 -19.91 11.33 -37.12
CA SER A 605 -18.69 11.91 -36.53
C SER A 605 -17.42 11.61 -37.35
N GLU A 606 -16.56 12.60 -37.53
CA GLU A 606 -15.35 12.55 -38.39
C GLU A 606 -14.36 11.44 -37.97
N LYS A 607 -14.36 11.06 -36.67
CA LYS A 607 -13.61 9.90 -36.13
C LYS A 607 -14.09 8.54 -36.68
N ILE A 608 -15.39 8.37 -36.88
CA ILE A 608 -15.99 7.13 -37.41
C ILE A 608 -15.64 6.96 -38.90
N LEU A 609 -15.57 8.07 -39.66
CA LEU A 609 -15.19 8.09 -41.08
C LEU A 609 -13.69 7.81 -41.31
N GLN A 610 -12.79 8.17 -40.39
CA GLN A 610 -11.37 7.83 -40.50
C GLN A 610 -11.08 6.33 -40.31
N HIS A 611 -11.91 5.62 -39.55
CA HIS A 611 -11.72 4.20 -39.22
C HIS A 611 -12.43 3.23 -40.19
N SER A 612 -13.17 3.74 -41.19
CA SER A 612 -14.00 2.92 -42.09
C SER A 612 -13.25 2.19 -43.22
N ASN A 613 -11.94 2.42 -43.38
CA ASN A 613 -11.16 1.90 -44.52
C ASN A 613 -10.50 0.52 -44.27
N ASP A 614 -10.79 -0.14 -43.15
CA ASP A 614 -10.11 -1.37 -42.70
C ASP A 614 -11.10 -2.56 -42.60
N ALA A 615 -11.87 -2.75 -43.69
CA ALA A 615 -12.97 -3.71 -43.79
C ALA A 615 -12.49 -5.17 -43.98
N ASP A 616 -13.21 -6.09 -43.33
CA ASP A 616 -12.88 -7.50 -43.08
C ASP A 616 -12.74 -8.38 -44.34
N ASP A 617 -11.90 -9.42 -44.31
CA ASP A 617 -11.77 -10.41 -45.40
C ASP A 617 -13.08 -11.19 -45.65
N ALA A 618 -13.98 -11.21 -44.67
CA ALA A 618 -15.36 -11.71 -44.80
C ALA A 618 -16.15 -10.95 -45.88
N MET A 619 -15.89 -9.66 -46.08
CA MET A 619 -16.57 -8.85 -47.11
C MET A 619 -16.28 -9.37 -48.53
N LYS A 620 -15.13 -10.01 -48.77
CA LYS A 620 -14.80 -10.66 -50.06
C LYS A 620 -15.57 -11.96 -50.29
N ALA A 621 -15.92 -12.69 -49.23
CA ALA A 621 -16.75 -13.90 -49.34
C ALA A 621 -18.24 -13.56 -49.57
N PHE A 622 -18.72 -12.46 -48.99
CA PHE A 622 -20.10 -12.00 -49.14
C PHE A 622 -20.35 -11.17 -50.41
N ALA A 623 -19.33 -10.51 -50.97
CA ALA A 623 -19.45 -9.87 -52.30
C ALA A 623 -19.72 -10.86 -53.44
N ALA A 624 -19.51 -12.17 -53.22
CA ALA A 624 -19.80 -13.23 -54.18
C ALA A 624 -21.25 -13.76 -54.10
N VAL A 625 -22.01 -13.46 -53.05
CA VAL A 625 -23.38 -13.96 -52.80
C VAL A 625 -24.29 -12.78 -52.51
N GLY A 626 -24.78 -12.13 -53.57
CA GLY A 626 -25.48 -10.85 -53.52
C GLY A 626 -26.89 -10.81 -52.88
N GLU A 627 -27.27 -11.78 -52.05
CA GLU A 627 -28.59 -11.80 -51.36
C GLU A 627 -28.46 -12.16 -49.87
N VAL A 628 -29.21 -11.45 -49.02
CA VAL A 628 -29.39 -11.78 -47.61
C VAL A 628 -30.29 -13.02 -47.54
N ILE A 629 -29.75 -14.15 -47.10
CA ILE A 629 -30.52 -15.38 -46.91
C ILE A 629 -31.29 -15.27 -45.59
N GLU A 630 -32.61 -15.06 -45.63
CA GLU A 630 -33.45 -15.12 -44.43
C GLU A 630 -33.49 -16.56 -43.89
N LEU A 631 -32.86 -16.80 -42.74
CA LEU A 631 -32.89 -18.08 -42.06
C LEU A 631 -34.22 -18.28 -41.31
N ASP A 632 -34.98 -19.28 -41.70
CA ASP A 632 -36.16 -19.72 -40.94
C ASP A 632 -35.74 -20.37 -39.60
N GLU A 633 -36.59 -20.22 -38.57
CA GLU A 633 -36.25 -20.62 -37.21
C GLU A 633 -36.10 -22.15 -37.05
N GLU A 634 -36.76 -22.94 -37.89
CA GLU A 634 -36.68 -24.40 -37.89
C GLU A 634 -35.33 -24.88 -38.42
N THR A 635 -34.88 -24.33 -39.55
CA THR A 635 -33.56 -24.57 -40.14
C THR A 635 -32.45 -24.15 -39.18
N ASN A 636 -32.58 -22.99 -38.51
CA ASN A 636 -31.61 -22.53 -37.52
C ASN A 636 -31.48 -23.52 -36.34
N LYS A 637 -32.60 -24.02 -35.79
CA LYS A 637 -32.60 -25.02 -34.70
C LYS A 637 -32.00 -26.35 -35.12
N ARG A 638 -32.31 -26.82 -36.34
CA ARG A 638 -31.75 -28.06 -36.89
C ARG A 638 -30.23 -27.95 -37.07
N LEU A 639 -29.75 -26.84 -37.62
CA LEU A 639 -28.34 -26.58 -37.84
C LEU A 639 -27.58 -26.47 -36.51
N LEU A 640 -28.14 -25.76 -35.54
CA LEU A 640 -27.58 -25.66 -34.19
C LEU A 640 -27.42 -27.02 -33.51
N ARG A 641 -28.44 -27.89 -33.55
CA ARG A 641 -28.33 -29.25 -32.98
C ARG A 641 -27.21 -30.05 -33.63
N LYS A 642 -27.04 -29.93 -34.94
CA LYS A 642 -25.99 -30.62 -35.69
C LYS A 642 -24.60 -30.14 -35.27
N ILE A 643 -24.44 -28.83 -35.05
CA ILE A 643 -23.20 -28.22 -34.53
C ILE A 643 -22.95 -28.68 -33.09
N ASP A 644 -23.95 -28.60 -32.21
CA ASP A 644 -23.84 -29.01 -30.80
C ASP A 644 -23.39 -30.48 -30.70
N TRP A 645 -23.97 -31.41 -31.47
CA TRP A 645 -23.63 -32.83 -31.44
C TRP A 645 -22.22 -33.17 -31.94
N ASN A 646 -21.62 -32.35 -32.80
CA ASN A 646 -20.30 -32.63 -33.38
C ASN A 646 -19.18 -31.86 -32.68
N ILE A 647 -19.43 -30.63 -32.25
CA ILE A 647 -18.40 -29.76 -31.66
C ILE A 647 -18.38 -29.88 -30.13
N MET A 648 -19.54 -29.85 -29.47
CA MET A 648 -19.61 -29.75 -28.01
C MET A 648 -18.97 -30.96 -27.29
N PRO A 649 -19.22 -32.23 -27.68
CA PRO A 649 -18.57 -33.37 -27.03
C PRO A 649 -17.05 -33.32 -27.07
N LEU A 650 -16.47 -32.85 -28.18
CA LEU A 650 -15.02 -32.72 -28.32
C LEU A 650 -14.45 -31.67 -27.36
N LEU A 651 -15.11 -30.51 -27.25
CA LEU A 651 -14.72 -29.47 -26.30
C LEU A 651 -14.85 -29.98 -24.86
N CYS A 652 -15.97 -30.60 -24.51
CA CYS A 652 -16.19 -31.14 -23.17
C CYS A 652 -15.13 -32.16 -22.75
N VAL A 653 -14.78 -33.12 -23.61
CA VAL A 653 -13.79 -34.16 -23.28
C VAL A 653 -12.39 -33.58 -23.13
N VAL A 654 -11.98 -32.67 -24.01
CA VAL A 654 -10.64 -32.03 -23.89
C VAL A 654 -10.57 -31.15 -22.65
N TYR A 655 -11.63 -30.39 -22.34
CA TYR A 655 -11.65 -29.54 -21.15
C TYR A 655 -11.71 -30.34 -19.84
N MET A 656 -12.39 -31.49 -19.85
CA MET A 656 -12.34 -32.48 -18.76
C MET A 656 -10.90 -32.91 -18.48
N LEU A 657 -10.19 -33.34 -19.53
CA LEU A 657 -8.79 -33.74 -19.39
C LEU A 657 -7.93 -32.56 -18.89
N ASN A 658 -8.24 -31.34 -19.34
CA ASN A 658 -7.49 -30.15 -18.94
C ASN A 658 -7.49 -29.95 -17.42
N PHE A 659 -8.67 -30.08 -16.82
CA PHE A 659 -8.79 -29.96 -15.38
C PHE A 659 -8.29 -31.21 -14.64
N LEU A 660 -8.51 -32.40 -15.20
CA LEU A 660 -8.03 -33.66 -14.63
C LEU A 660 -6.52 -33.60 -14.41
N ASP A 661 -5.77 -33.19 -15.43
CA ASP A 661 -4.31 -33.19 -15.41
C ASP A 661 -3.76 -32.15 -14.42
N LYS A 662 -4.44 -31.01 -14.25
CA LYS A 662 -4.13 -30.04 -13.18
C LYS A 662 -4.31 -30.64 -11.79
N THR A 663 -5.41 -31.37 -11.56
CA THR A 663 -5.73 -31.97 -10.25
C THR A 663 -4.86 -33.18 -9.90
N CYS A 664 -4.16 -33.79 -10.86
CA CYS A 664 -3.26 -34.92 -10.64
C CYS A 664 -2.22 -34.67 -9.53
N ILE A 665 -1.75 -33.42 -9.33
CA ILE A 665 -0.81 -33.10 -8.23
C ILE A 665 -1.43 -33.27 -6.85
N SER A 666 -2.71 -32.96 -6.71
CA SER A 666 -3.42 -33.03 -5.44
C SER A 666 -3.66 -34.50 -5.08
N TYR A 667 -4.05 -35.33 -6.05
CA TYR A 667 -4.13 -36.78 -5.86
C TYR A 667 -2.77 -37.40 -5.53
N ALA A 668 -1.73 -37.06 -6.30
CA ALA A 668 -0.38 -37.56 -6.10
C ALA A 668 0.20 -37.17 -4.73
N SER A 669 -0.22 -36.05 -4.15
CA SER A 669 0.30 -35.54 -2.88
C SER A 669 0.04 -36.46 -1.68
N VAL A 670 -1.05 -37.23 -1.73
CA VAL A 670 -1.43 -38.22 -0.71
C VAL A 670 -1.01 -39.65 -1.09
N MET A 671 -0.35 -39.82 -2.25
CA MET A 671 0.14 -41.11 -2.79
C MET A 671 1.68 -41.22 -2.78
N GLY A 672 2.37 -40.46 -1.92
CA GLY A 672 3.82 -40.57 -1.73
C GLY A 672 4.70 -39.60 -2.53
N LEU A 673 4.14 -38.79 -3.44
CA LEU A 673 4.91 -37.82 -4.27
C LEU A 673 5.87 -36.95 -3.46
N LYS A 674 5.40 -36.39 -2.33
CA LYS A 674 6.21 -35.49 -1.50
C LYS A 674 7.43 -36.18 -0.90
N LYS A 675 7.27 -37.45 -0.52
CA LYS A 675 8.32 -38.28 0.08
C LYS A 675 9.35 -38.67 -0.98
N ASP A 676 8.88 -39.16 -2.14
CA ASP A 676 9.74 -39.68 -3.20
C ASP A 676 10.60 -38.60 -3.86
N LEU A 677 10.08 -37.36 -3.97
CA LEU A 677 10.83 -36.22 -4.52
C LEU A 677 11.61 -35.43 -3.47
N GLY A 678 11.54 -35.81 -2.19
CA GLY A 678 12.22 -35.11 -1.09
C GLY A 678 11.77 -33.65 -0.95
N LEU A 679 10.46 -33.38 -1.05
CA LEU A 679 9.94 -32.02 -1.01
C LEU A 679 9.94 -31.47 0.44
N HIS A 680 10.61 -30.34 0.65
CA HIS A 680 10.73 -29.67 1.94
C HIS A 680 10.14 -28.25 1.93
N GLY A 681 9.59 -27.82 3.06
CA GLY A 681 9.05 -26.47 3.24
C GLY A 681 7.99 -26.12 2.19
N GLN A 682 8.23 -25.04 1.44
CA GLN A 682 7.30 -24.48 0.45
C GLN A 682 7.45 -25.10 -0.97
N GLN A 683 8.29 -26.13 -1.14
CA GLN A 683 8.58 -26.70 -2.46
C GLN A 683 7.34 -27.30 -3.14
N TYR A 684 6.41 -27.90 -2.40
CA TYR A 684 5.15 -28.38 -2.96
C TYR A 684 4.28 -27.25 -3.52
N SER A 685 4.20 -26.11 -2.82
CA SER A 685 3.47 -24.93 -3.28
C SER A 685 4.09 -24.31 -4.52
N TRP A 686 5.43 -24.28 -4.60
CA TRP A 686 6.15 -23.88 -5.81
C TRP A 686 5.91 -24.82 -6.99
N LEU A 687 5.77 -26.12 -6.73
CA LEU A 687 5.43 -27.09 -7.78
C LEU A 687 4.04 -26.83 -8.38
N GLY A 688 3.07 -26.48 -7.55
CA GLY A 688 1.74 -26.03 -8.01
C GLY A 688 1.80 -24.71 -8.77
N SER A 689 2.64 -23.76 -8.33
CA SER A 689 2.75 -22.43 -8.95
C SER A 689 3.48 -22.44 -10.30
N MET A 690 4.47 -23.32 -10.48
CA MET A 690 5.35 -23.35 -11.66
C MET A 690 4.60 -23.58 -12.99
N PHE A 691 3.48 -24.31 -12.93
CA PHE A 691 2.56 -24.47 -14.06
C PHE A 691 2.11 -23.11 -14.61
N TYR A 692 1.67 -22.21 -13.72
CA TYR A 692 1.12 -20.93 -14.12
C TYR A 692 2.19 -19.93 -14.59
N PHE A 693 3.46 -20.12 -14.25
CA PHE A 693 4.56 -19.35 -14.87
C PHE A 693 4.73 -19.68 -16.36
N GLY A 694 4.70 -20.97 -16.70
CA GLY A 694 4.73 -21.41 -18.11
C GLY A 694 3.53 -20.91 -18.89
N TYR A 695 2.34 -21.00 -18.28
CA TYR A 695 1.10 -20.48 -18.85
C TYR A 695 1.21 -18.97 -19.10
N LEU A 696 1.58 -18.18 -18.08
CA LEU A 696 1.67 -16.73 -18.14
C LEU A 696 2.60 -16.23 -19.26
N ILE A 697 3.77 -16.85 -19.41
CA ILE A 697 4.77 -16.47 -20.43
C ILE A 697 4.23 -16.76 -21.83
N TRP A 698 3.50 -17.86 -22.00
CA TRP A 698 3.05 -18.32 -23.32
C TRP A 698 1.66 -17.83 -23.71
N GLU A 699 0.89 -17.24 -22.78
CA GLU A 699 -0.47 -16.77 -23.00
C GLU A 699 -0.59 -15.77 -24.15
N TYR A 700 0.23 -14.72 -24.16
CA TYR A 700 0.18 -13.74 -25.24
C TYR A 700 0.71 -14.29 -26.58
N PRO A 701 1.86 -14.99 -26.64
CA PRO A 701 2.31 -15.68 -27.84
C PRO A 701 1.29 -16.66 -28.43
N THR A 702 0.68 -17.52 -27.61
CA THR A 702 -0.29 -18.53 -28.07
C THR A 702 -1.56 -17.89 -28.61
N ASN A 703 -2.05 -16.81 -27.97
CA ASN A 703 -3.22 -16.07 -28.46
C ASN A 703 -2.97 -15.46 -29.87
N ARG A 704 -1.74 -15.00 -30.14
CA ARG A 704 -1.33 -14.56 -31.49
C ARG A 704 -1.26 -15.72 -32.49
N LEU A 705 -0.79 -16.89 -32.06
CA LEU A 705 -0.69 -18.08 -32.91
C LEU A 705 -2.07 -18.65 -33.24
N LEU A 706 -3.01 -18.66 -32.28
CA LEU A 706 -4.42 -19.03 -32.48
C LEU A 706 -5.13 -18.15 -33.52
N GLN A 707 -4.70 -16.89 -33.68
CA GLN A 707 -5.22 -15.99 -34.72
C GLN A 707 -4.62 -16.25 -36.12
N ARG A 708 -3.40 -16.81 -36.20
CA ARG A 708 -2.67 -16.98 -37.48
C ARG A 708 -2.74 -18.40 -38.03
N LEU A 709 -2.78 -19.40 -37.16
CA LEU A 709 -2.75 -20.80 -37.50
C LEU A 709 -4.18 -21.38 -37.56
N PRO A 710 -4.37 -22.52 -38.26
CA PRO A 710 -5.65 -23.22 -38.23
C PRO A 710 -6.00 -23.64 -36.79
N LEU A 711 -7.14 -23.15 -36.30
CA LEU A 711 -7.55 -23.23 -34.90
C LEU A 711 -7.62 -24.68 -34.40
N GLY A 712 -8.26 -25.57 -35.17
CA GLY A 712 -8.36 -27.00 -34.88
C GLY A 712 -6.99 -27.65 -34.71
N LYS A 713 -6.14 -27.54 -35.74
CA LYS A 713 -4.83 -28.20 -35.77
C LYS A 713 -3.87 -27.70 -34.70
N TYR A 714 -3.84 -26.39 -34.45
CA TYR A 714 -2.97 -25.82 -33.43
C TYR A 714 -3.44 -26.22 -32.03
N SER A 715 -4.75 -26.20 -31.76
CA SER A 715 -5.29 -26.73 -30.51
C SER A 715 -4.95 -28.21 -30.32
N SER A 716 -5.07 -29.05 -31.35
CA SER A 716 -4.68 -30.47 -31.27
C SER A 716 -3.19 -30.68 -30.95
N PHE A 717 -2.30 -29.90 -31.59
CA PHE A 717 -0.87 -29.97 -31.32
C PHE A 717 -0.58 -29.69 -29.84
N ASN A 718 -1.18 -28.63 -29.29
CA ASN A 718 -1.02 -28.29 -27.89
C ASN A 718 -1.57 -29.39 -26.98
N VAL A 719 -2.71 -30.01 -27.31
CA VAL A 719 -3.26 -31.13 -26.53
C VAL A 719 -2.32 -32.33 -26.49
N ILE A 720 -1.74 -32.70 -27.64
CA ILE A 720 -0.77 -33.80 -27.72
C ILE A 720 0.50 -33.46 -26.95
N ALA A 721 1.07 -32.27 -27.16
CA ALA A 721 2.30 -31.84 -26.50
C ALA A 721 2.16 -31.76 -24.97
N TRP A 722 1.01 -31.28 -24.50
CA TRP A 722 0.64 -31.26 -23.09
C TRP A 722 0.52 -32.69 -22.51
N GLY A 723 -0.20 -33.60 -23.17
CA GLY A 723 -0.34 -35.00 -22.72
C GLY A 723 0.99 -35.77 -22.67
N VAL A 724 1.88 -35.53 -23.65
CA VAL A 724 3.26 -36.08 -23.64
C VAL A 724 4.04 -35.54 -22.45
N THR A 725 3.97 -34.23 -22.21
CA THR A 725 4.65 -33.58 -21.08
C THR A 725 4.16 -34.11 -19.75
N LEU A 726 2.85 -34.32 -19.59
CA LEU A 726 2.27 -34.92 -18.39
C LEU A 726 2.77 -36.36 -18.17
N THR A 727 2.86 -37.15 -19.25
CA THR A 727 3.39 -38.53 -19.18
C THR A 727 4.83 -38.54 -18.68
N CYS A 728 5.65 -37.57 -19.10
CA CYS A 728 7.03 -37.40 -18.63
C CYS A 728 7.13 -37.09 -17.13
N PHE A 729 6.06 -36.60 -16.48
CA PHE A 729 6.05 -36.35 -15.04
C PHE A 729 6.26 -37.63 -14.22
N SER A 730 5.84 -38.79 -14.74
CA SER A 730 6.03 -40.09 -14.09
C SER A 730 7.51 -40.51 -13.98
N THR A 731 8.39 -39.94 -14.81
CA THR A 731 9.84 -40.24 -14.83
C THR A 731 10.67 -39.32 -13.93
N VAL A 732 10.05 -38.35 -13.28
CA VAL A 732 10.75 -37.37 -12.46
C VAL A 732 11.23 -38.00 -11.15
N ALA A 733 12.48 -37.73 -10.79
CA ALA A 733 13.11 -38.18 -9.55
C ALA A 733 13.68 -37.03 -8.69
N SER A 734 13.47 -35.77 -9.08
CA SER A 734 13.95 -34.60 -8.35
C SER A 734 12.99 -33.41 -8.44
N PHE A 735 13.09 -32.50 -7.47
CA PHE A 735 12.31 -31.27 -7.46
C PHE A 735 12.52 -30.41 -8.72
N GLN A 736 13.76 -30.29 -9.20
CA GLN A 736 14.07 -29.50 -10.40
C GLN A 736 13.45 -30.10 -11.66
N GLY A 737 13.49 -31.44 -11.79
CA GLY A 737 12.80 -32.13 -12.88
C GLY A 737 11.29 -31.91 -12.83
N ALA A 738 10.71 -31.93 -11.62
CA ALA A 738 9.30 -31.69 -11.40
C ALA A 738 8.89 -30.27 -11.81
N LEU A 739 9.70 -29.25 -11.45
CA LEU A 739 9.48 -27.87 -11.87
C LEU A 739 9.56 -27.69 -13.39
N ALA A 740 10.55 -28.31 -14.04
CA ALA A 740 10.72 -28.20 -15.50
C ALA A 740 9.51 -28.77 -16.25
N VAL A 741 9.06 -29.98 -15.89
CA VAL A 741 7.88 -30.58 -16.52
C VAL A 741 6.63 -29.73 -16.28
N ARG A 742 6.45 -29.17 -15.08
CA ARG A 742 5.33 -28.26 -14.77
C ARG A 742 5.32 -27.01 -15.63
N PHE A 743 6.48 -26.40 -15.82
CA PHE A 743 6.62 -25.22 -16.64
C PHE A 743 6.17 -25.49 -18.09
N PHE A 744 6.66 -26.57 -18.70
CA PHE A 744 6.25 -26.92 -20.07
C PHE A 744 4.80 -27.36 -20.17
N LEU A 745 4.26 -28.00 -19.13
CA LEU A 745 2.84 -28.35 -19.05
C LEU A 745 1.98 -27.07 -19.16
N GLY A 746 2.31 -26.04 -18.38
CA GLY A 746 1.64 -24.74 -18.44
C GLY A 746 1.78 -24.03 -19.78
N LEU A 747 2.96 -24.11 -20.40
CA LEU A 747 3.22 -23.54 -21.72
C LEU A 747 2.26 -24.11 -22.78
N PHE A 748 2.10 -25.43 -22.85
CA PHE A 748 1.22 -26.06 -23.85
C PHE A 748 -0.27 -25.90 -23.51
N GLU A 749 -0.65 -25.91 -22.22
CA GLU A 749 -2.04 -25.72 -21.80
C GLU A 749 -2.57 -24.30 -22.02
N ALA A 750 -1.69 -23.29 -22.11
CA ALA A 750 -2.09 -21.89 -22.29
C ALA A 750 -3.03 -21.65 -23.48
N ALA A 751 -2.93 -22.48 -24.53
CA ALA A 751 -3.74 -22.33 -25.74
C ALA A 751 -5.22 -22.75 -25.58
N VAL A 752 -5.54 -23.56 -24.56
CA VAL A 752 -6.83 -24.27 -24.49
C VAL A 752 -7.98 -23.32 -24.22
N THR A 753 -7.95 -22.59 -23.10
CA THR A 753 -9.01 -21.66 -22.70
C THR A 753 -9.31 -20.57 -23.74
N PRO A 754 -8.31 -19.81 -24.26
CA PRO A 754 -8.57 -18.82 -25.31
C PRO A 754 -9.00 -19.47 -26.62
N GLY A 755 -8.45 -20.62 -27.00
CA GLY A 755 -8.86 -21.36 -28.19
C GLY A 755 -10.32 -21.80 -28.13
N PHE A 756 -10.80 -22.22 -26.96
CA PHE A 756 -12.17 -22.69 -26.74
C PHE A 756 -13.17 -21.54 -26.70
N ALA A 757 -12.77 -20.39 -26.16
CA ALA A 757 -13.52 -19.15 -26.31
C ALA A 757 -13.66 -18.76 -27.79
N LEU A 758 -12.59 -18.89 -28.59
CA LEU A 758 -12.63 -18.65 -30.03
C LEU A 758 -13.55 -19.64 -30.76
N PHE A 759 -13.46 -20.95 -30.50
CA PHE A 759 -14.39 -21.93 -31.05
C PHE A 759 -15.85 -21.58 -30.71
N THR A 760 -16.12 -21.20 -29.45
CA THR A 760 -17.47 -20.84 -29.02
C THR A 760 -17.96 -19.58 -29.75
N SER A 761 -17.09 -18.59 -29.94
CA SER A 761 -17.44 -17.36 -30.67
C SER A 761 -17.66 -17.56 -32.17
N GLN A 762 -16.94 -18.49 -32.79
CA GLN A 762 -17.04 -18.79 -34.22
C GLN A 762 -18.31 -19.60 -34.53
N TRP A 763 -18.70 -20.56 -33.69
CA TRP A 763 -19.76 -21.51 -34.02
C TRP A 763 -21.15 -21.13 -33.46
N TYR A 764 -21.22 -20.20 -32.51
CA TYR A 764 -22.46 -19.87 -31.79
C TYR A 764 -22.78 -18.37 -31.78
N THR A 765 -24.07 -18.04 -31.78
CA THR A 765 -24.54 -16.65 -31.66
C THR A 765 -24.34 -16.11 -30.24
N ALA A 766 -24.27 -14.79 -30.07
CA ALA A 766 -24.00 -14.14 -28.78
C ALA A 766 -24.99 -14.55 -27.67
N LYS A 767 -26.25 -14.83 -28.03
CA LYS A 767 -27.26 -15.33 -27.09
C LYS A 767 -26.98 -16.74 -26.61
N GLU A 768 -26.33 -17.57 -27.43
CA GLU A 768 -26.09 -18.98 -27.15
C GLU A 768 -24.74 -19.25 -26.49
N GLN A 769 -23.77 -18.36 -26.69
CA GLN A 769 -22.39 -18.51 -26.20
C GLN A 769 -22.34 -18.77 -24.68
N GLY A 770 -23.12 -18.04 -23.87
CA GLY A 770 -23.11 -18.17 -22.41
C GLY A 770 -23.42 -19.59 -21.91
N LEU A 771 -24.52 -20.18 -22.37
CA LEU A 771 -24.89 -21.55 -22.00
C LEU A 771 -23.85 -22.58 -22.50
N ARG A 772 -23.32 -22.41 -23.72
CA ARG A 772 -22.33 -23.34 -24.29
C ARG A 772 -21.01 -23.29 -23.54
N THR A 773 -20.55 -22.08 -23.17
CA THR A 773 -19.41 -21.89 -22.27
C THR A 773 -19.63 -22.59 -20.93
N GLY A 774 -20.82 -22.47 -20.34
CA GLY A 774 -21.19 -23.20 -19.13
C GLY A 774 -21.12 -24.73 -19.30
N ILE A 775 -21.61 -25.26 -20.43
CA ILE A 775 -21.63 -26.71 -20.70
C ILE A 775 -20.22 -27.28 -20.75
N TRP A 776 -19.34 -26.76 -21.62
CA TRP A 776 -18.00 -27.35 -21.74
C TRP A 776 -17.15 -27.08 -20.50
N PHE A 777 -17.34 -25.95 -19.80
CA PHE A 777 -16.61 -25.67 -18.56
C PHE A 777 -17.07 -26.56 -17.40
N SER A 778 -18.34 -26.97 -17.37
CA SER A 778 -18.85 -27.90 -16.34
C SER A 778 -18.13 -29.24 -16.30
N PHE A 779 -17.40 -29.59 -17.36
CA PHE A 779 -16.57 -30.80 -17.39
C PHE A 779 -15.34 -30.74 -16.47
N ASN A 780 -15.03 -29.59 -15.86
CA ASN A 780 -14.14 -29.53 -14.70
C ASN A 780 -14.66 -30.36 -13.52
N GLY A 781 -15.95 -30.23 -13.20
CA GLY A 781 -16.54 -31.02 -12.13
C GLY A 781 -16.57 -32.52 -12.46
N TRP A 782 -16.81 -32.88 -13.73
CA TRP A 782 -16.69 -34.27 -14.20
C TRP A 782 -15.25 -34.81 -14.10
N ALA A 783 -14.26 -33.98 -14.39
CA ALA A 783 -12.85 -34.33 -14.24
C ALA A 783 -12.49 -34.61 -12.78
N GLN A 784 -13.02 -33.84 -11.83
CA GLN A 784 -12.84 -34.09 -10.41
C GLN A 784 -13.51 -35.39 -9.94
N ILE A 785 -14.71 -35.69 -10.45
CA ILE A 785 -15.42 -36.96 -10.16
C ILE A 785 -14.62 -38.16 -10.69
N LEU A 786 -14.29 -38.16 -11.98
CA LEU A 786 -13.58 -39.28 -12.61
C LEU A 786 -12.15 -39.40 -12.09
N GLY A 787 -11.47 -38.27 -11.89
CA GLY A 787 -10.12 -38.21 -11.35
C GLY A 787 -10.03 -38.80 -9.95
N GLY A 788 -10.94 -38.44 -9.04
CA GLY A 788 -10.98 -39.01 -7.70
C GLY A 788 -11.23 -40.53 -7.70
N LEU A 789 -12.13 -41.02 -8.55
CA LEU A 789 -12.42 -42.45 -8.69
C LEU A 789 -11.23 -43.24 -9.27
N VAL A 790 -10.59 -42.73 -10.32
CA VAL A 790 -9.41 -43.35 -10.93
C VAL A 790 -8.24 -43.33 -9.95
N ALA A 791 -7.98 -42.20 -9.29
CA ALA A 791 -6.95 -42.05 -8.29
C ALA A 791 -7.13 -43.04 -7.12
N TYR A 792 -8.35 -43.17 -6.60
CA TYR A 792 -8.67 -44.14 -5.55
C TYR A 792 -8.46 -45.59 -6.02
N GLY A 793 -8.91 -45.92 -7.23
CA GLY A 793 -8.72 -47.24 -7.82
C GLY A 793 -7.25 -47.61 -7.98
N ILE A 794 -6.40 -46.65 -8.37
CA ILE A 794 -4.95 -46.83 -8.46
C ILE A 794 -4.36 -47.05 -7.07
N ALA A 795 -4.63 -46.16 -6.10
CA ALA A 795 -4.07 -46.28 -4.75
C ALA A 795 -4.42 -47.61 -4.07
N ARG A 796 -5.70 -48.00 -4.10
CA ARG A 796 -6.13 -49.28 -3.51
C ARG A 796 -5.61 -50.49 -4.29
N GLY A 797 -5.50 -50.37 -5.61
CA GLY A 797 -4.98 -51.44 -6.47
C GLY A 797 -3.50 -51.73 -6.22
N THR A 798 -2.69 -50.69 -6.02
CA THR A 798 -1.27 -50.82 -5.68
C THR A 798 -1.02 -51.26 -4.24
N ASP A 799 -1.96 -50.98 -3.32
CA ASP A 799 -1.88 -51.49 -1.95
C ASP A 799 -2.29 -52.96 -1.86
N ALA A 800 -3.23 -53.41 -2.70
CA ALA A 800 -3.72 -54.79 -2.73
C ALA A 800 -2.80 -55.75 -3.52
N HIS A 801 -2.00 -55.22 -4.45
CA HIS A 801 -1.13 -56.01 -5.34
C HIS A 801 0.23 -55.32 -5.48
N GLU A 802 1.33 -56.08 -5.37
CA GLU A 802 2.69 -55.54 -5.57
C GLU A 802 2.84 -54.91 -6.98
N ALA A 803 2.84 -53.58 -7.02
CA ALA A 803 3.07 -52.82 -8.24
C ALA A 803 4.56 -52.47 -8.38
N SER A 804 5.11 -52.58 -9.59
CA SER A 804 6.50 -52.20 -9.89
C SER A 804 6.72 -50.69 -10.00
N ILE A 805 5.64 -49.90 -10.02
CA ILE A 805 5.64 -48.45 -10.21
C ILE A 805 4.82 -47.82 -9.07
N GLU A 806 5.36 -46.75 -8.49
CA GLU A 806 4.71 -46.00 -7.41
C GLU A 806 3.32 -45.46 -7.84
N PRO A 807 2.32 -45.43 -6.94
CA PRO A 807 0.93 -45.16 -7.31
C PRO A 807 0.74 -43.79 -7.96
N TRP A 808 1.42 -42.77 -7.46
CA TRP A 808 1.34 -41.41 -8.02
C TRP A 808 1.89 -41.32 -9.45
N LYS A 809 2.89 -42.13 -9.81
CA LYS A 809 3.45 -42.17 -11.18
C LYS A 809 2.45 -42.77 -12.17
N ILE A 810 1.66 -43.77 -11.73
CA ILE A 810 0.61 -44.39 -12.53
C ILE A 810 -0.48 -43.37 -12.86
N VAL A 811 -0.86 -42.50 -11.90
CA VAL A 811 -1.85 -41.42 -12.13
C VAL A 811 -1.43 -40.53 -13.30
N PHE A 812 -0.19 -40.04 -13.32
CA PHE A 812 0.33 -39.20 -14.41
C PHE A 812 0.49 -39.96 -15.74
N LEU A 813 0.83 -41.24 -15.70
CA LEU A 813 0.97 -42.07 -16.90
C LEU A 813 -0.39 -42.30 -17.59
N VAL A 814 -1.40 -42.70 -16.82
CA VAL A 814 -2.74 -43.02 -17.35
C VAL A 814 -3.42 -41.77 -17.91
N THR A 815 -3.37 -40.67 -17.15
CA THR A 815 -3.97 -39.39 -17.57
C THR A 815 -3.25 -38.81 -18.79
N GLY A 816 -1.91 -38.78 -18.79
CA GLY A 816 -1.13 -38.25 -19.91
C GLY A 816 -1.32 -39.02 -21.22
N LEU A 817 -1.30 -40.36 -21.17
CA LEU A 817 -1.52 -41.18 -22.36
C LEU A 817 -2.96 -41.04 -22.90
N LEU A 818 -3.95 -40.95 -22.02
CA LEU A 818 -5.33 -40.68 -22.42
C LEU A 818 -5.44 -39.32 -23.12
N THR A 819 -4.78 -38.29 -22.59
CA THR A 819 -4.74 -36.95 -23.19
C THR A 819 -4.08 -36.97 -24.58
N VAL A 820 -3.01 -37.72 -24.78
CA VAL A 820 -2.38 -37.89 -26.11
C VAL A 820 -3.35 -38.53 -27.10
N VAL A 821 -4.04 -39.61 -26.72
CA VAL A 821 -5.00 -40.29 -27.59
C VAL A 821 -6.15 -39.35 -27.97
N VAL A 822 -6.71 -38.63 -26.99
CA VAL A 822 -7.77 -37.66 -27.27
C VAL A 822 -7.28 -36.51 -28.14
N GLY A 823 -6.06 -36.01 -27.94
CA GLY A 823 -5.46 -34.99 -28.80
C GLY A 823 -5.32 -35.43 -30.26
N ILE A 824 -4.95 -36.70 -30.50
CA ILE A 824 -4.91 -37.29 -31.84
C ILE A 824 -6.31 -37.38 -32.44
N LEU A 825 -7.32 -37.81 -31.67
CA LEU A 825 -8.70 -37.84 -32.15
C LEU A 825 -9.20 -36.41 -32.48
N PHE A 826 -8.90 -35.45 -31.62
CA PHE A 826 -9.26 -34.04 -31.82
C PHE A 826 -8.67 -33.50 -33.12
N TYR A 827 -7.43 -33.87 -33.49
CA TYR A 827 -6.80 -33.51 -34.78
C TYR A 827 -7.59 -33.97 -36.01
N PHE A 828 -8.21 -35.16 -35.95
CA PHE A 828 -8.95 -35.69 -37.10
C PHE A 828 -10.40 -35.21 -37.17
N PHE A 829 -11.03 -34.92 -36.02
CA PHE A 829 -12.46 -34.62 -35.93
C PHE A 829 -12.79 -33.13 -35.80
N MET A 830 -11.93 -32.30 -35.19
CA MET A 830 -12.21 -30.88 -34.99
C MET A 830 -12.00 -30.09 -36.30
N PRO A 831 -13.05 -29.43 -36.85
CA PRO A 831 -12.87 -28.53 -37.98
C PRO A 831 -12.16 -27.22 -37.60
N ASP A 832 -11.48 -26.60 -38.55
CA ASP A 832 -10.81 -25.30 -38.33
C ASP A 832 -11.79 -24.12 -38.52
N ASN A 833 -12.83 -24.29 -39.35
CA ASN A 833 -13.89 -23.31 -39.58
C ASN A 833 -15.14 -23.97 -40.18
N GLN A 834 -16.22 -23.20 -40.34
CA GLN A 834 -17.49 -23.66 -40.88
C GLN A 834 -17.36 -24.15 -42.34
N LEU A 835 -16.45 -23.56 -43.11
CA LEU A 835 -16.25 -23.91 -44.53
C LEU A 835 -15.54 -25.26 -44.72
N ASN A 836 -14.75 -25.71 -43.73
CA ASN A 836 -14.04 -26.99 -43.76
C ASN A 836 -14.72 -28.11 -42.94
N ALA A 837 -15.91 -27.83 -42.41
CA ALA A 837 -16.69 -28.74 -41.60
C ALA A 837 -17.17 -29.98 -42.40
N ARG A 838 -16.60 -31.15 -42.10
CA ARG A 838 -16.94 -32.40 -42.80
C ARG A 838 -18.36 -32.90 -42.52
N PHE A 839 -18.94 -32.53 -41.38
CA PHE A 839 -20.30 -32.91 -41.00
C PHE A 839 -21.40 -32.00 -41.59
N LEU A 840 -21.03 -30.86 -42.20
CA LEU A 840 -21.97 -29.95 -42.88
C LEU A 840 -21.92 -30.14 -44.40
N THR A 841 -23.09 -30.16 -45.02
CA THR A 841 -23.25 -30.10 -46.49
C THR A 841 -22.86 -28.72 -47.02
N PRO A 842 -22.50 -28.57 -48.31
CA PRO A 842 -22.10 -27.27 -48.88
C PRO A 842 -23.07 -26.12 -48.60
N ASP A 843 -24.38 -26.36 -48.70
CA ASP A 843 -25.41 -25.35 -48.43
C ASP A 843 -25.51 -25.02 -46.93
N GLU A 844 -25.44 -26.02 -46.05
CA GLU A 844 -25.42 -25.83 -44.60
C GLU A 844 -24.20 -25.04 -44.11
N ARG A 845 -23.06 -25.11 -44.83
CA ARG A 845 -21.86 -24.31 -44.48
C ARG A 845 -22.10 -22.82 -44.67
N LEU A 846 -22.78 -22.43 -45.75
CA LEU A 846 -23.14 -21.04 -46.00
C LEU A 846 -24.15 -20.54 -44.97
N LEU A 847 -25.17 -21.35 -44.64
CA LEU A 847 -26.13 -21.05 -43.59
C LEU A 847 -25.48 -20.94 -42.19
N ALA A 848 -24.46 -21.76 -41.91
CA ALA A 848 -23.73 -21.71 -40.64
C ALA A 848 -22.92 -20.41 -40.48
N VAL A 849 -22.38 -19.87 -41.58
CA VAL A 849 -21.70 -18.57 -41.60
C VAL A 849 -22.72 -17.44 -41.44
N GLU A 850 -23.86 -17.49 -42.15
CA GLU A 850 -24.91 -16.47 -42.06
C GLU A 850 -25.53 -16.37 -40.66
N ARG A 851 -25.70 -17.50 -39.97
CA ARG A 851 -26.23 -17.53 -38.60
C ARG A 851 -25.41 -16.69 -37.61
N VAL A 852 -24.09 -16.69 -37.76
CA VAL A 852 -23.18 -16.01 -36.83
C VAL A 852 -23.00 -14.52 -37.22
N ARG A 853 -23.49 -14.12 -38.40
CA ARG A 853 -23.51 -12.72 -38.89
C ARG A 853 -24.18 -11.76 -37.90
N ILE A 854 -25.22 -12.20 -37.20
CA ILE A 854 -25.93 -11.40 -36.20
C ILE A 854 -25.04 -10.91 -35.06
N ASN A 855 -23.88 -11.54 -34.84
CA ASN A 855 -22.98 -11.18 -33.75
C ASN A 855 -22.27 -9.83 -33.97
N GLN A 856 -22.27 -9.26 -35.18
CA GLN A 856 -21.60 -7.99 -35.52
C GLN A 856 -20.12 -7.94 -35.07
N GLN A 857 -19.48 -9.12 -35.04
CA GLN A 857 -18.11 -9.31 -34.62
C GLN A 857 -17.38 -9.85 -35.84
N GLY A 858 -16.46 -9.07 -36.41
CA GLY A 858 -15.72 -9.43 -37.61
C GLY A 858 -15.26 -10.89 -37.57
N ILE A 859 -15.48 -11.63 -38.66
CA ILE A 859 -15.18 -13.05 -38.73
C ILE A 859 -13.69 -13.19 -39.04
N GLY A 860 -12.88 -13.04 -38.00
CA GLY A 860 -11.44 -13.30 -38.07
C GLY A 860 -10.64 -12.21 -38.77
N ASN A 861 -10.84 -10.94 -38.40
CA ASN A 861 -9.99 -9.85 -38.87
C ASN A 861 -8.54 -10.09 -38.45
N LYS A 862 -7.64 -10.30 -39.43
CA LYS A 862 -6.22 -10.60 -39.19
C LYS A 862 -5.38 -9.34 -38.94
N HIS A 863 -5.93 -8.15 -39.14
CA HIS A 863 -5.22 -6.89 -38.98
C HIS A 863 -5.18 -6.45 -37.51
N PHE A 864 -3.96 -6.21 -37.02
CA PHE A 864 -3.72 -5.79 -35.65
C PHE A 864 -3.83 -4.26 -35.52
N LYS A 865 -4.80 -3.79 -34.73
CA LYS A 865 -5.11 -2.37 -34.56
C LYS A 865 -4.55 -1.84 -33.23
N MET A 866 -3.41 -1.12 -33.28
CA MET A 866 -2.73 -0.62 -32.07
C MET A 866 -3.61 0.33 -31.23
N TYR A 867 -4.50 1.10 -31.85
CA TYR A 867 -5.40 1.99 -31.10
C TYR A 867 -6.38 1.20 -30.21
N GLN A 868 -6.87 0.04 -30.68
CA GLN A 868 -7.75 -0.83 -29.89
C GLN A 868 -7.01 -1.45 -28.69
N VAL A 869 -5.70 -1.68 -28.81
CA VAL A 869 -4.86 -2.10 -27.66
C VAL A 869 -4.75 -0.99 -26.63
N LYS A 870 -4.47 0.25 -27.06
CA LYS A 870 -4.42 1.41 -26.16
C LYS A 870 -5.78 1.63 -25.49
N GLU A 871 -6.88 1.44 -26.22
CA GLU A 871 -8.22 1.51 -25.64
C GLU A 871 -8.44 0.41 -24.59
N ALA A 872 -8.07 -0.85 -24.86
CA ALA A 872 -8.17 -1.94 -23.89
C ALA A 872 -7.40 -1.64 -22.60
N LEU A 873 -6.17 -1.13 -22.70
CA LEU A 873 -5.32 -0.80 -21.55
C LEU A 873 -5.80 0.41 -20.74
N THR A 874 -6.67 1.25 -21.32
CA THR A 874 -7.28 2.41 -20.65
C THR A 874 -8.75 2.19 -20.32
N ASP A 875 -9.29 1.00 -20.56
CA ASP A 875 -10.70 0.69 -20.30
C ASP A 875 -10.91 0.23 -18.85
N PRO A 876 -11.70 0.97 -18.04
CA PRO A 876 -12.01 0.56 -16.67
C PRO A 876 -12.65 -0.84 -16.60
N LEU A 877 -13.47 -1.22 -17.59
CA LEU A 877 -14.10 -2.55 -17.60
C LEU A 877 -13.07 -3.68 -17.75
N ALA A 878 -12.05 -3.48 -18.60
CA ALA A 878 -10.98 -4.45 -18.79
C ALA A 878 -10.15 -4.65 -17.51
N TRP A 879 -9.87 -3.56 -16.77
CA TRP A 879 -9.18 -3.65 -15.49
C TRP A 879 -10.03 -4.28 -14.39
N MET A 880 -11.34 -4.03 -14.36
CA MET A 880 -12.24 -4.72 -13.43
C MET A 880 -12.28 -6.24 -13.69
N PHE A 881 -12.26 -6.66 -14.95
CA PHE A 881 -12.12 -8.08 -15.32
C PHE A 881 -10.77 -8.65 -14.87
N PHE A 882 -9.67 -7.93 -15.11
CA PHE A 882 -8.33 -8.33 -14.66
C PHE A 882 -8.26 -8.52 -13.14
N PHE A 883 -8.72 -7.53 -12.37
CA PHE A 883 -8.67 -7.59 -10.90
C PHE A 883 -9.60 -8.66 -10.34
N TYR A 884 -10.77 -8.86 -10.95
CA TYR A 884 -11.62 -9.98 -10.58
C TYR A 884 -10.87 -11.30 -10.75
N ALA A 885 -10.29 -11.57 -11.92
CA ALA A 885 -9.58 -12.82 -12.19
C ALA A 885 -8.43 -13.02 -11.19
N LEU A 886 -7.59 -12.00 -11.00
CA LEU A 886 -6.49 -12.06 -10.05
C LEU A 886 -6.93 -12.42 -8.63
N ILE A 887 -8.01 -11.81 -8.14
CA ILE A 887 -8.47 -12.01 -6.76
C ILE A 887 -9.27 -13.30 -6.61
N ALA A 888 -10.16 -13.62 -7.56
CA ALA A 888 -11.01 -14.81 -7.48
C ALA A 888 -10.22 -16.11 -7.67
N ASP A 889 -9.12 -16.07 -8.40
CA ASP A 889 -8.32 -17.25 -8.74
C ASP A 889 -7.16 -17.53 -7.77
N LEU A 890 -6.89 -16.61 -6.84
CA LEU A 890 -5.97 -16.85 -5.73
C LEU A 890 -6.49 -17.99 -4.81
N PRO A 891 -7.78 -18.00 -4.43
CA PRO A 891 -8.44 -19.19 -3.87
C PRO A 891 -8.38 -20.43 -4.74
N ASN A 892 -8.63 -20.28 -6.05
CA ASN A 892 -8.66 -21.40 -6.99
C ASN A 892 -7.32 -22.15 -7.01
N GLY A 893 -6.21 -21.42 -7.09
CA GLY A 893 -4.86 -22.01 -7.08
C GLY A 893 -4.53 -22.75 -5.79
N GLY A 894 -5.00 -22.24 -4.64
CA GLY A 894 -4.85 -22.91 -3.35
C GLY A 894 -5.68 -24.19 -3.25
N LEU A 895 -6.99 -24.10 -3.44
CA LEU A 895 -7.91 -25.23 -3.29
C LEU A 895 -7.60 -26.36 -4.28
N THR A 896 -7.31 -26.04 -5.55
CA THR A 896 -7.04 -27.06 -6.59
C THR A 896 -5.79 -27.88 -6.28
N ASN A 897 -4.74 -27.26 -5.72
CA ASN A 897 -3.50 -27.97 -5.40
C ASN A 897 -3.57 -28.71 -4.05
N PHE A 898 -4.37 -28.26 -3.09
CA PHE A 898 -4.33 -28.74 -1.70
C PHE A 898 -5.57 -29.52 -1.25
N PHE A 899 -6.60 -29.71 -2.07
CA PHE A 899 -7.86 -30.28 -1.57
C PHE A 899 -7.74 -31.66 -0.92
N SER A 900 -6.90 -32.58 -1.43
CA SER A 900 -6.74 -33.91 -0.82
C SER A 900 -6.14 -33.80 0.58
N LEU A 901 -5.15 -32.91 0.75
CA LEU A 901 -4.51 -32.60 2.04
C LEU A 901 -5.48 -31.89 2.98
N LEU A 902 -6.34 -31.03 2.44
CA LEU A 902 -7.36 -30.32 3.20
C LEU A 902 -8.40 -31.31 3.77
N ILE A 903 -8.88 -32.26 2.96
CA ILE A 903 -9.79 -33.30 3.41
C ILE A 903 -9.12 -34.23 4.44
N GLU A 904 -7.84 -34.57 4.24
CA GLU A 904 -7.07 -35.33 5.24
C GLU A 904 -6.98 -34.56 6.57
N SER A 905 -6.80 -33.23 6.53
CA SER A 905 -6.77 -32.38 7.72
C SER A 905 -8.10 -32.37 8.51
N PHE A 906 -9.21 -32.73 7.86
CA PHE A 906 -10.52 -32.89 8.53
C PHE A 906 -10.63 -34.21 9.31
N GLY A 907 -9.59 -35.06 9.30
CA GLY A 907 -9.56 -36.34 10.01
C GLY A 907 -9.96 -37.54 9.16
N TYR A 908 -9.96 -37.42 7.84
CA TYR A 908 -10.17 -38.52 6.90
C TYR A 908 -8.83 -39.13 6.45
N THR A 909 -8.84 -40.40 6.03
CA THR A 909 -7.62 -41.05 5.52
C THR A 909 -7.22 -40.53 4.13
N ALA A 910 -5.96 -40.71 3.75
CA ALA A 910 -5.46 -40.41 2.41
C ALA A 910 -6.35 -41.03 1.31
N GLU A 911 -6.72 -42.31 1.45
CA GLU A 911 -7.65 -42.99 0.56
C GLU A 911 -9.04 -42.34 0.52
N GLN A 912 -9.60 -42.02 1.69
CA GLN A 912 -10.90 -41.37 1.80
C GLN A 912 -10.89 -39.98 1.15
N SER A 913 -9.77 -39.24 1.25
CA SER A 913 -9.64 -37.90 0.67
C SER A 913 -9.82 -37.91 -0.86
N LEU A 914 -9.37 -38.97 -1.54
CA LEU A 914 -9.51 -39.13 -2.99
C LEU A 914 -10.98 -39.29 -3.41
N LEU A 915 -11.76 -40.06 -2.64
CA LEU A 915 -13.19 -40.28 -2.91
C LEU A 915 -14.05 -39.10 -2.47
N TYR A 916 -13.78 -38.55 -1.30
CA TYR A 916 -14.52 -37.43 -0.73
C TYR A 916 -14.23 -36.13 -1.47
N GLY A 917 -13.23 -36.06 -2.35
CA GLY A 917 -13.11 -34.95 -3.31
C GLY A 917 -14.22 -34.90 -4.37
N THR A 918 -14.84 -36.04 -4.70
CA THR A 918 -15.75 -36.18 -5.86
C THR A 918 -17.07 -35.39 -5.76
N PRO A 919 -17.75 -35.26 -4.60
CA PRO A 919 -19.04 -34.57 -4.54
C PRO A 919 -18.92 -33.06 -4.79
N ALA A 920 -17.78 -32.45 -4.51
CA ALA A 920 -17.52 -31.05 -4.89
C ALA A 920 -17.59 -30.84 -6.41
N GLY A 921 -17.11 -31.81 -7.20
CA GLY A 921 -17.24 -31.78 -8.65
C GLY A 921 -18.69 -31.86 -9.12
N ALA A 922 -19.54 -32.64 -8.43
CA ALA A 922 -20.98 -32.68 -8.72
C ALA A 922 -21.67 -31.33 -8.42
N VAL A 923 -21.30 -30.68 -7.31
CA VAL A 923 -21.77 -29.33 -6.98
C VAL A 923 -21.36 -28.32 -8.05
N GLU A 924 -20.13 -28.39 -8.55
CA GLU A 924 -19.65 -27.53 -9.63
C GLU A 924 -20.47 -27.70 -10.92
N VAL A 925 -20.70 -28.96 -11.35
CA VAL A 925 -21.52 -29.26 -12.55
C VAL A 925 -22.92 -28.66 -12.43
N VAL A 926 -23.60 -28.94 -11.31
CA VAL A 926 -24.96 -28.45 -11.08
C VAL A 926 -25.00 -26.93 -11.03
N SER A 927 -24.05 -26.31 -10.33
CA SER A 927 -24.00 -24.86 -10.16
C SER A 927 -23.75 -24.14 -11.48
N LEU A 928 -22.85 -24.64 -12.34
CA LEU A 928 -22.55 -24.03 -13.64
C LEU A 928 -23.74 -24.12 -14.61
N ILE A 929 -24.39 -25.29 -14.70
CA ILE A 929 -25.55 -25.48 -15.57
C ILE A 929 -26.75 -24.66 -15.08
N ALA A 930 -27.04 -24.70 -13.77
CA ALA A 930 -28.14 -23.95 -13.18
C ALA A 930 -27.93 -22.43 -13.28
N CYS A 931 -26.71 -21.94 -13.03
CA CYS A 931 -26.35 -20.54 -13.16
C CYS A 931 -26.48 -20.04 -14.60
N GLY A 932 -25.97 -20.80 -15.58
CA GLY A 932 -26.10 -20.45 -17.00
C GLY A 932 -27.56 -20.36 -17.44
N TRP A 933 -28.37 -21.35 -17.10
CA TRP A 933 -29.81 -21.37 -17.44
C TRP A 933 -30.60 -20.26 -16.75
N LEU A 934 -30.36 -20.03 -15.45
CA LEU A 934 -31.08 -19.03 -14.67
C LEU A 934 -30.66 -17.60 -15.05
N GLY A 935 -29.37 -17.37 -15.33
CA GLY A 935 -28.85 -16.10 -15.80
C GLY A 935 -29.47 -15.68 -17.14
N ASP A 936 -29.61 -16.61 -18.09
CA ASP A 936 -30.27 -16.37 -19.37
C ASP A 936 -31.78 -16.10 -19.21
N ARG A 937 -32.44 -16.74 -18.25
CA ARG A 937 -33.88 -16.55 -17.99
C ARG A 937 -34.21 -15.24 -17.26
N VAL A 938 -33.36 -14.85 -16.31
CA VAL A 938 -33.54 -13.63 -15.49
C VAL A 938 -33.01 -12.38 -16.21
N GLY A 939 -32.17 -12.56 -17.24
CA GLY A 939 -31.59 -11.44 -17.98
C GLY A 939 -30.43 -10.75 -17.25
N SER A 940 -29.86 -11.39 -16.23
CA SER A 940 -28.63 -10.95 -15.57
C SER A 940 -27.80 -12.15 -15.13
N ARG A 941 -26.71 -12.40 -15.86
CA ARG A 941 -25.76 -13.48 -15.58
C ARG A 941 -24.89 -13.15 -14.37
N LEU A 942 -24.54 -11.87 -14.17
CA LEU A 942 -23.65 -11.43 -13.09
C LEU A 942 -24.27 -11.62 -11.70
N LEU A 943 -25.55 -11.25 -11.52
CA LEU A 943 -26.20 -11.37 -10.22
C LEU A 943 -26.44 -12.83 -9.83
N VAL A 944 -26.83 -13.65 -10.81
CA VAL A 944 -27.04 -15.09 -10.59
C VAL A 944 -25.72 -15.76 -10.22
N SER A 945 -24.63 -15.51 -10.94
CA SER A 945 -23.32 -16.09 -10.61
C SER A 945 -22.81 -15.63 -9.24
N THR A 946 -23.07 -14.37 -8.87
CA THR A 946 -22.65 -13.83 -7.56
C THR A 946 -23.29 -14.60 -6.39
N SER A 947 -24.52 -15.11 -6.56
CA SER A 947 -25.16 -15.92 -5.52
C SER A 947 -24.42 -17.24 -5.24
N CYS A 948 -23.87 -17.87 -6.27
CA CYS A 948 -23.03 -19.06 -6.14
C CYS A 948 -21.69 -18.73 -5.46
N LEU A 949 -21.12 -17.55 -5.71
CA LEU A 949 -19.91 -17.12 -5.01
C LEU A 949 -20.15 -16.95 -3.50
N TRP A 950 -21.30 -16.41 -3.09
CA TRP A 950 -21.70 -16.35 -1.68
C TRP A 950 -21.91 -17.73 -1.06
N LEU A 951 -22.43 -18.69 -1.83
CA LEU A 951 -22.56 -20.07 -1.40
C LEU A 951 -21.18 -20.72 -1.13
N SER A 952 -20.19 -20.44 -1.98
CA SER A 952 -18.80 -20.88 -1.75
C SER A 952 -18.16 -20.24 -0.53
N ILE A 953 -18.42 -18.95 -0.27
CA ILE A 953 -17.96 -18.26 0.95
C ILE A 953 -18.55 -18.93 2.20
N LEU A 954 -19.86 -19.25 2.18
CA LEU A 954 -20.49 -20.02 3.25
C LEU A 954 -19.79 -21.39 3.44
N GLY A 955 -19.42 -22.04 2.35
CA GLY A 955 -18.65 -23.29 2.37
C GLY A 955 -17.35 -23.19 3.18
N VAL A 956 -16.53 -22.17 2.91
CA VAL A 956 -15.25 -21.99 3.62
C VAL A 956 -15.46 -21.52 5.06
N LEU A 957 -16.50 -20.72 5.32
CA LEU A 957 -16.88 -20.37 6.70
C LEU A 957 -17.23 -21.62 7.52
N LEU A 958 -17.89 -22.60 6.93
CA LEU A 958 -18.15 -23.88 7.60
C LEU A 958 -16.85 -24.65 7.88
N ILE A 959 -15.87 -24.62 6.98
CA ILE A 959 -14.57 -25.28 7.20
C ILE A 959 -13.83 -24.63 8.39
N VAL A 960 -13.75 -23.30 8.41
CA VAL A 960 -12.98 -22.52 9.39
C VAL A 960 -13.65 -22.50 10.77
N CYS A 961 -14.97 -22.27 10.81
CA CYS A 961 -15.68 -22.00 12.07
C CYS A 961 -16.16 -23.27 12.79
N LEU A 962 -16.29 -24.40 12.09
CA LEU A 962 -16.74 -25.63 12.75
C LEU A 962 -15.63 -26.26 13.60
N PRO A 963 -15.96 -26.78 14.80
CA PRO A 963 -15.01 -27.53 15.61
C PRO A 963 -14.45 -28.76 14.88
N ASP A 964 -13.23 -29.18 15.26
CA ASP A 964 -12.58 -30.37 14.70
C ASP A 964 -13.30 -31.69 14.99
N THR A 965 -14.37 -31.67 15.80
CA THR A 965 -15.24 -32.82 16.04
C THR A 965 -16.33 -32.98 14.96
N MET A 966 -16.52 -31.97 14.10
CA MET A 966 -17.60 -31.91 13.11
C MET A 966 -17.10 -32.14 11.67
N ASN A 967 -16.39 -33.25 11.44
CA ASN A 967 -15.74 -33.58 10.16
C ASN A 967 -16.71 -33.55 8.97
N VAL A 968 -17.93 -34.05 9.15
CA VAL A 968 -18.98 -34.05 8.12
C VAL A 968 -19.38 -32.62 7.73
N GLY A 969 -19.46 -31.70 8.70
CA GLY A 969 -19.81 -30.31 8.43
C GLY A 969 -18.71 -29.57 7.66
N LYS A 970 -17.44 -29.84 7.97
CA LYS A 970 -16.28 -29.32 7.21
C LYS A 970 -16.27 -29.87 5.78
N LEU A 971 -16.60 -31.14 5.62
CA LEU A 971 -16.69 -31.79 4.31
C LEU A 971 -17.83 -31.21 3.45
N ILE A 972 -19.00 -30.94 4.04
CA ILE A 972 -20.08 -30.21 3.36
C ILE A 972 -19.60 -28.80 2.97
N GLY A 973 -18.86 -28.13 3.86
CA GLY A 973 -18.23 -26.84 3.58
C GLY A 973 -17.34 -26.88 2.33
N TYR A 974 -16.49 -27.90 2.22
CA TYR A 974 -15.67 -28.14 1.03
C TYR A 974 -16.50 -28.34 -0.24
N TYR A 975 -17.62 -29.09 -0.18
CA TYR A 975 -18.47 -29.31 -1.36
C TYR A 975 -19.07 -28.01 -1.91
N LEU A 976 -19.48 -27.10 -1.02
CA LEU A 976 -20.04 -25.81 -1.43
C LEU A 976 -19.02 -24.94 -2.17
N THR A 977 -17.72 -25.12 -1.92
CA THR A 977 -16.67 -24.37 -2.64
C THR A 977 -16.69 -24.59 -4.14
N GLY A 978 -17.17 -25.75 -4.61
CA GLY A 978 -17.30 -26.09 -6.03
C GLY A 978 -18.20 -25.14 -6.84
N SER A 979 -19.04 -24.34 -6.18
CA SER A 979 -19.88 -23.34 -6.86
C SER A 979 -19.13 -22.05 -7.27
N ALA A 980 -17.87 -21.89 -6.87
CA ALA A 980 -17.10 -20.64 -7.06
C ALA A 980 -16.74 -20.35 -8.53
N ALA A 981 -16.61 -21.39 -9.36
CA ALA A 981 -16.23 -21.25 -10.77
C ALA A 981 -17.27 -20.47 -11.61
N THR A 982 -18.50 -20.36 -11.13
CA THR A 982 -19.63 -19.74 -11.84
C THR A 982 -19.39 -18.29 -12.23
N CYS A 983 -18.85 -17.45 -11.35
CA CYS A 983 -18.55 -16.05 -11.65
C CYS A 983 -17.42 -15.91 -12.68
N PHE A 984 -16.40 -16.77 -12.61
CA PHE A 984 -15.32 -16.77 -13.59
C PHE A 984 -15.84 -17.07 -15.00
N VAL A 985 -16.72 -18.08 -15.11
CA VAL A 985 -17.34 -18.47 -16.39
C VAL A 985 -18.27 -17.38 -16.91
N ALA A 986 -19.05 -16.75 -16.03
CA ALA A 986 -19.92 -15.63 -16.42
C ALA A 986 -19.12 -14.47 -17.01
N LEU A 987 -18.01 -14.07 -16.38
CA LEU A 987 -17.15 -12.99 -16.87
C LEU A 987 -16.38 -13.36 -18.14
N LEU A 988 -15.91 -14.61 -18.26
CA LEU A 988 -15.30 -15.11 -19.49
C LEU A 988 -16.28 -15.03 -20.68
N SER A 989 -17.55 -15.38 -20.45
CA SER A 989 -18.61 -15.19 -21.44
C SER A 989 -18.85 -13.71 -21.76
N LEU A 990 -18.82 -12.84 -20.75
CA LEU A 990 -19.02 -11.41 -20.95
C LEU A 990 -17.88 -10.74 -21.73
N ILE A 991 -16.64 -11.24 -21.68
CA ILE A 991 -15.59 -10.75 -22.60
C ILE A 991 -16.02 -10.93 -24.06
N SER A 992 -16.74 -12.02 -24.36
CA SER A 992 -17.24 -12.28 -25.70
C SER A 992 -18.45 -11.40 -26.08
N SER A 993 -19.29 -10.98 -25.13
CA SER A 993 -20.50 -10.19 -25.40
C SER A 993 -20.38 -8.69 -25.13
N ASN A 994 -19.47 -8.26 -24.26
CA ASN A 994 -19.34 -6.87 -23.76
C ASN A 994 -18.10 -6.15 -24.25
N VAL A 995 -17.22 -6.80 -25.01
CA VAL A 995 -16.06 -6.18 -25.64
C VAL A 995 -16.18 -6.31 -27.15
N ALA A 996 -16.21 -5.19 -27.85
CA ALA A 996 -16.22 -5.13 -29.31
C ALA A 996 -14.91 -4.56 -29.85
N GLY A 997 -14.62 -4.82 -31.13
CA GLY A 997 -13.30 -4.64 -31.73
C GLY A 997 -12.44 -5.89 -31.56
N TYR A 998 -12.00 -6.48 -32.67
CA TYR A 998 -11.29 -7.77 -32.67
C TYR A 998 -9.96 -7.73 -31.90
N THR A 999 -9.17 -6.67 -32.09
CA THR A 999 -7.90 -6.49 -31.37
C THR A 999 -8.12 -6.12 -29.90
N LYS A 1000 -9.16 -5.33 -29.59
CA LYS A 1000 -9.53 -5.00 -28.20
C LYS A 1000 -9.94 -6.25 -27.43
N LYS A 1001 -10.85 -7.05 -27.98
CA LYS A 1001 -11.36 -8.28 -27.36
C LYS A 1001 -10.25 -9.27 -27.01
N THR A 1002 -9.35 -9.55 -27.96
CA THR A 1002 -8.25 -10.50 -27.74
C THR A 1002 -7.26 -9.98 -26.70
N THR A 1003 -7.08 -8.66 -26.61
CA THR A 1003 -6.25 -8.01 -25.57
C THR A 1003 -6.91 -8.11 -24.19
N VAL A 1004 -8.22 -7.82 -24.07
CA VAL A 1004 -8.96 -7.94 -22.80
C VAL A 1004 -9.02 -9.40 -22.33
N ALA A 1005 -9.21 -10.36 -23.24
CA ALA A 1005 -9.14 -11.79 -22.93
C ALA A 1005 -7.77 -12.19 -22.39
N ALA A 1006 -6.68 -11.72 -23.01
CA ALA A 1006 -5.33 -11.95 -22.51
C ALA A 1006 -5.10 -11.31 -21.13
N MET A 1007 -5.58 -10.08 -20.91
CA MET A 1007 -5.54 -9.44 -19.59
C MET A 1007 -6.24 -10.30 -18.53
N TYR A 1008 -7.45 -10.78 -18.82
CA TYR A 1008 -8.20 -11.65 -17.92
C TYR A 1008 -7.43 -12.92 -17.55
N LEU A 1009 -6.83 -13.59 -18.55
CA LEU A 1009 -6.06 -14.83 -18.33
C LEU A 1009 -4.70 -14.59 -17.67
N ILE A 1010 -4.07 -13.42 -17.87
CA ILE A 1010 -2.90 -12.99 -17.08
C ILE A 1010 -3.29 -12.84 -15.61
N GLY A 1011 -4.42 -12.17 -15.32
CA GLY A 1011 -4.95 -12.06 -13.96
C GLY A 1011 -5.15 -13.43 -13.32
N TYR A 1012 -5.83 -14.35 -14.02
CA TYR A 1012 -6.01 -15.75 -13.63
C TYR A 1012 -4.68 -16.44 -13.28
N CYS A 1013 -3.64 -16.28 -14.12
CA CYS A 1013 -2.34 -16.88 -13.87
C CYS A 1013 -1.66 -16.29 -12.62
N VAL A 1014 -1.67 -14.96 -12.48
CA VAL A 1014 -1.06 -14.29 -11.32
C VAL A 1014 -1.75 -14.71 -10.03
N GLY A 1015 -3.08 -14.76 -10.01
CA GLY A 1015 -3.84 -15.27 -8.87
C GLY A 1015 -3.43 -16.71 -8.51
N ASN A 1016 -3.39 -17.59 -9.50
CA ASN A 1016 -3.02 -19.00 -9.30
C ASN A 1016 -1.54 -19.23 -8.94
N ILE A 1017 -0.64 -18.28 -9.25
CA ILE A 1017 0.76 -18.31 -8.76
C ILE A 1017 0.80 -17.96 -7.27
N ILE A 1018 0.02 -16.98 -6.84
CA ILE A 1018 0.00 -16.51 -5.44
C ILE A 1018 -0.78 -17.48 -4.55
N GLY A 1019 -1.86 -18.10 -5.05
CA GLY A 1019 -2.76 -18.98 -4.31
C GLY A 1019 -2.06 -20.06 -3.48
N PRO A 1020 -1.26 -20.95 -4.08
CA PRO A 1020 -0.49 -21.97 -3.35
C PRO A 1020 0.46 -21.40 -2.29
N GLN A 1021 0.92 -20.16 -2.45
CA GLN A 1021 1.84 -19.52 -1.49
C GLN A 1021 1.13 -19.09 -0.19
N THR A 1022 -0.21 -19.03 -0.20
CA THR A 1022 -1.00 -18.81 1.02
C THR A 1022 -1.03 -20.06 1.91
N PHE A 1023 -0.89 -21.25 1.33
CA PHE A 1023 -0.77 -22.52 2.05
C PHE A 1023 0.68 -22.70 2.51
N GLN A 1024 1.04 -22.08 3.64
CA GLN A 1024 2.40 -22.15 4.17
C GLN A 1024 2.67 -23.43 4.94
N ALA A 1025 3.89 -23.97 4.82
CA ALA A 1025 4.30 -25.17 5.53
C ALA A 1025 4.18 -25.05 7.07
N LYS A 1026 4.34 -23.85 7.64
CA LYS A 1026 4.22 -23.60 9.08
C LYS A 1026 2.79 -23.73 9.62
N ASP A 1027 1.80 -23.58 8.75
CA ASP A 1027 0.37 -23.58 9.09
C ASP A 1027 -0.27 -24.96 8.80
N ALA A 1028 0.51 -25.90 8.25
CA ALA A 1028 0.09 -27.28 8.06
C ALA A 1028 -0.15 -27.98 9.41
N PRO A 1029 -1.14 -28.88 9.51
CA PRO A 1029 -2.00 -29.39 8.45
C PRO A 1029 -3.29 -28.60 8.22
N LYS A 1030 -3.59 -27.59 9.06
CA LYS A 1030 -4.91 -26.92 9.06
C LYS A 1030 -5.03 -25.77 8.07
N TYR A 1031 -3.93 -25.09 7.74
CA TYR A 1031 -3.89 -24.00 6.77
C TYR A 1031 -4.91 -22.86 7.00
N VAL A 1032 -5.31 -22.61 8.26
CA VAL A 1032 -6.33 -21.60 8.61
C VAL A 1032 -6.08 -20.21 7.97
N PRO A 1033 -4.84 -19.68 7.92
CA PRO A 1033 -4.58 -18.41 7.23
C PRO A 1033 -4.94 -18.45 5.73
N ALA A 1034 -4.73 -19.59 5.06
CA ALA A 1034 -5.10 -19.78 3.66
C ALA A 1034 -6.63 -19.81 3.50
N GLU A 1035 -7.35 -20.51 4.39
CA GLU A 1035 -8.82 -20.56 4.40
C GLU A 1035 -9.45 -19.17 4.62
N VAL A 1036 -8.90 -18.38 5.54
CA VAL A 1036 -9.32 -16.98 5.77
C VAL A 1036 -9.04 -16.12 4.54
N THR A 1037 -7.87 -16.31 3.91
CA THR A 1037 -7.53 -15.61 2.66
C THR A 1037 -8.56 -15.90 1.57
N ILE A 1038 -9.06 -17.14 1.48
CA ILE A 1038 -10.10 -17.51 0.53
C ILE A 1038 -11.39 -16.72 0.73
N ILE A 1039 -11.86 -16.60 1.98
CA ILE A 1039 -13.08 -15.85 2.33
C ILE A 1039 -12.94 -14.38 1.92
N VAL A 1040 -11.80 -13.76 2.23
CA VAL A 1040 -11.54 -12.35 1.90
C VAL A 1040 -11.49 -12.14 0.40
N CYS A 1041 -10.74 -12.97 -0.32
CA CYS A 1041 -10.63 -12.89 -1.78
C CYS A 1041 -11.98 -13.04 -2.47
N TRP A 1042 -12.79 -14.04 -2.13
CA TRP A 1042 -14.11 -14.19 -2.72
C TRP A 1042 -15.10 -13.10 -2.32
N GLY A 1043 -14.99 -12.55 -1.11
CA GLY A 1043 -15.76 -11.36 -0.70
C GLY A 1043 -15.45 -10.13 -1.56
N ILE A 1044 -14.17 -9.87 -1.83
CA ILE A 1044 -13.72 -8.80 -2.73
C ILE A 1044 -14.17 -9.09 -4.17
N ALA A 1045 -14.05 -10.33 -4.63
CA ALA A 1045 -14.48 -10.73 -5.97
C ALA A 1045 -15.99 -10.54 -6.16
N ALA A 1046 -16.82 -10.87 -5.17
CA ALA A 1046 -18.27 -10.60 -5.19
C ALA A 1046 -18.57 -9.10 -5.33
N PHE A 1047 -17.80 -8.27 -4.61
CA PHE A 1047 -17.91 -6.83 -4.76
C PHE A 1047 -17.56 -6.37 -6.19
N LEU A 1048 -16.44 -6.84 -6.75
CA LEU A 1048 -16.02 -6.48 -8.11
C LEU A 1048 -17.08 -6.85 -9.15
N VAL A 1049 -17.78 -7.99 -8.98
CA VAL A 1049 -18.90 -8.37 -9.84
C VAL A 1049 -20.05 -7.36 -9.73
N TYR A 1050 -20.40 -6.89 -8.53
CA TYR A 1050 -21.39 -5.82 -8.38
C TYR A 1050 -20.95 -4.52 -9.06
N ALA A 1051 -19.67 -4.14 -8.93
CA ALA A 1051 -19.13 -2.95 -9.59
C ALA A 1051 -19.25 -3.05 -11.12
N ILE A 1052 -18.89 -4.21 -11.69
CA ILE A 1052 -19.05 -4.51 -13.12
C ILE A 1052 -20.52 -4.40 -13.54
N TYR A 1053 -21.44 -4.99 -12.76
CA TYR A 1053 -22.87 -4.93 -13.03
C TYR A 1053 -23.38 -3.48 -13.08
N PHE A 1054 -23.04 -2.66 -12.08
CA PHE A 1054 -23.47 -1.25 -12.06
C PHE A 1054 -22.82 -0.43 -13.17
N TYR A 1055 -21.55 -0.69 -13.51
CA TYR A 1055 -20.87 -0.02 -14.60
C TYR A 1055 -21.51 -0.33 -15.95
N CYS A 1056 -21.77 -1.60 -16.28
CA CYS A 1056 -22.46 -2.01 -17.50
C CYS A 1056 -23.86 -1.36 -17.60
N ARG A 1057 -24.60 -1.32 -16.49
CA ARG A 1057 -25.92 -0.68 -16.43
C ARG A 1057 -25.84 0.83 -16.65
N TYR A 1058 -24.84 1.49 -16.09
CA TYR A 1058 -24.57 2.91 -16.29
C TYR A 1058 -24.24 3.23 -17.75
N GLN A 1059 -23.33 2.47 -18.36
CA GLN A 1059 -22.95 2.64 -19.77
C GLN A 1059 -24.14 2.43 -20.71
N ASN A 1060 -24.99 1.43 -20.45
CA ASN A 1060 -26.23 1.22 -21.20
C ASN A 1060 -27.18 2.42 -21.13
N LYS A 1061 -27.30 3.06 -19.96
CA LYS A 1061 -28.13 4.26 -19.78
C LYS A 1061 -27.57 5.45 -20.57
N LEU A 1062 -26.26 5.64 -20.55
CA LEU A 1062 -25.58 6.72 -21.26
C LEU A 1062 -25.73 6.57 -22.78
N LYS A 1063 -25.52 5.35 -23.31
CA LYS A 1063 -25.75 5.05 -24.73
C LYS A 1063 -27.22 5.19 -25.14
N ALA A 1064 -28.17 4.84 -24.27
CA ALA A 1064 -29.59 5.10 -24.51
C ALA A 1064 -29.90 6.61 -24.62
N GLN A 1065 -29.24 7.46 -23.82
CA GLN A 1065 -29.38 8.91 -23.92
C GLN A 1065 -28.84 9.45 -25.25
N ILE A 1066 -27.67 8.99 -25.70
CA ILE A 1066 -27.08 9.38 -27.00
C ILE A 1066 -28.05 9.06 -28.15
N ARG A 1067 -28.62 7.86 -28.15
CA ARG A 1067 -29.60 7.42 -29.16
C ARG A 1067 -30.92 8.21 -29.13
N SER A 1068 -31.25 8.84 -28.00
CA SER A 1068 -32.46 9.65 -27.84
C SER A 1068 -32.30 11.12 -28.23
N GLN A 1069 -31.09 11.57 -28.60
CA GLN A 1069 -30.84 12.97 -28.97
C GLN A 1069 -31.44 13.30 -30.36
N PRO A 1070 -32.06 14.49 -30.53
CA PRO A 1070 -32.58 14.93 -31.82
C PRO A 1070 -31.42 15.07 -32.83
N GLY A 1071 -31.44 14.27 -33.90
CA GLY A 1071 -30.41 14.28 -34.95
C GLY A 1071 -29.51 13.04 -35.01
N TYR A 1072 -29.66 12.08 -34.09
CA TYR A 1072 -28.96 10.79 -34.19
C TYR A 1072 -29.52 9.96 -35.35
N VAL A 1073 -28.65 9.53 -36.27
CA VAL A 1073 -28.98 8.62 -37.38
C VAL A 1073 -28.06 7.39 -37.30
N LYS A 1074 -28.66 6.20 -37.23
CA LYS A 1074 -27.92 4.93 -37.27
C LYS A 1074 -27.20 4.81 -38.61
N LEU A 1075 -25.91 4.49 -38.58
CA LEU A 1075 -25.08 4.33 -39.77
C LEU A 1075 -25.41 3.00 -40.47
N GLU A 1076 -25.66 3.03 -41.80
CA GLU A 1076 -25.86 1.82 -42.59
C GLU A 1076 -24.58 0.95 -42.60
N ASN A 1077 -24.73 -0.36 -42.43
CA ASN A 1077 -23.63 -1.35 -42.43
C ASN A 1077 -22.54 -1.11 -41.36
N GLN A 1078 -22.85 -0.38 -40.28
CA GLN A 1078 -21.92 -0.15 -39.16
C GLN A 1078 -21.39 -1.43 -38.52
N GLU A 1079 -22.13 -2.53 -38.67
CA GLU A 1079 -21.78 -3.86 -38.17
C GLU A 1079 -20.48 -4.42 -38.79
N PHE A 1080 -20.03 -3.84 -39.91
CA PHE A 1080 -18.82 -4.26 -40.65
C PHE A 1080 -17.59 -3.38 -40.40
N LEU A 1081 -17.72 -2.32 -39.59
CA LEU A 1081 -16.65 -1.33 -39.38
C LEU A 1081 -15.68 -1.69 -38.24
N ASP A 1082 -15.87 -2.84 -37.57
CA ASP A 1082 -15.04 -3.32 -36.45
C ASP A 1082 -14.79 -2.23 -35.38
N LEU A 1083 -15.84 -1.46 -35.08
CA LEU A 1083 -15.85 -0.43 -34.04
C LEU A 1083 -15.76 -1.06 -32.65
N THR A 1084 -15.10 -0.37 -31.72
CA THR A 1084 -15.06 -0.80 -30.31
C THR A 1084 -16.38 -0.58 -29.60
N ASP A 1085 -16.56 -1.21 -28.44
CA ASP A 1085 -17.78 -1.05 -27.62
C ASP A 1085 -17.96 0.38 -27.11
N LYS A 1086 -16.89 1.18 -27.04
CA LYS A 1086 -16.97 2.62 -26.75
C LYS A 1086 -17.39 3.43 -27.98
N GLU A 1087 -16.83 3.12 -29.14
CA GLU A 1087 -17.09 3.83 -30.39
C GLU A 1087 -18.51 3.62 -30.92
N ASN A 1088 -19.10 2.43 -30.74
CA ASN A 1088 -20.42 2.09 -31.26
C ASN A 1088 -21.55 2.52 -30.30
N PRO A 1089 -22.38 3.55 -30.62
CA PRO A 1089 -23.47 3.99 -29.76
C PRO A 1089 -24.64 2.99 -29.69
N GLU A 1090 -24.74 2.06 -30.64
CA GLU A 1090 -25.75 0.99 -30.65
C GLU A 1090 -25.36 -0.23 -29.80
N PHE A 1091 -24.12 -0.28 -29.31
CA PHE A 1091 -23.66 -1.39 -28.48
C PHE A 1091 -24.38 -1.43 -27.13
N ILE A 1092 -24.90 -2.59 -26.73
CA ILE A 1092 -25.57 -2.80 -25.43
C ILE A 1092 -24.77 -3.82 -24.64
N TYR A 1093 -24.29 -3.41 -23.46
CA TYR A 1093 -23.61 -4.28 -22.51
C TYR A 1093 -24.59 -5.28 -21.90
N THR A 1094 -24.22 -6.56 -21.89
CA THR A 1094 -24.96 -7.63 -21.22
C THR A 1094 -24.71 -7.57 -19.69
N LEU A 1095 -25.73 -7.92 -18.89
CA LEU A 1095 -25.72 -7.87 -17.42
C LEU A 1095 -25.65 -9.25 -16.76
#